data_AF-A0AAV6HFE0-F1
#
_entry.id   AF-A0AAV6HFE0-F1
#
_cell.length_a   1.000
_cell.length_b   1.000
_cell.length_c   1.000
_cell.angle_alpha   90.00
_cell.angle_beta   90.00
_cell.angle_gamma   90.00
#
_symmetry.space_group_name_H-M   'P 1'
#
loop_
_entity.id
_entity.type
_entity.pdbx_description
1 polymer ?
#
loop_
_entity_poly.entity_id
_entity_poly.type
_entity_poly.pdbx_seq_one_letter_code
_entity_poly.pdbx_strand_id
1 'polypeptide(L)'
;MAEICHNGDLLDLNDFFQMEPKLRQYEGDYHRRYQLFKERLSQVEQMEGDFDQFTKGYQSYGTQRQANNGLFFREWAPGADELYLTGDFNNWNKTSHPFTKKEYGKWELYLPPRRDKTPAVAHESKLKLVILTKEGEYVFRISPWAKYVTKRLDSVTYDWIHWDPMHPYLYQHARPQKPRSLRIYEAHVGIASSEQKIATYKNFTLNVLPRIKDLGYNCIQLMAVMEHAYYASFGYQVTNFFAASSRFGTPEDLKRLVDTAHSLGLAVVLDVVHSHASSNTDDGLNQFDGTDSCFFHSGSRGKHSHWGSRLFNYSSWEVFRFLLSNLRWWMEEYRFDGFRFDGVTSMLYHHHGMGMSFGGGYSEYFGMHVDEDAVVHLMVSNHVLHTLYPECITIAEDVSGMPGLCRPITKGGLGFDYRLAMAVPDKWIQILKEQRDEEWDLHNIVHTLTNRRSQEGSIVYAESHDQALVGDKSLAFWLMDQEMYTNMSALIPMTPVIDRGIQLHKMIRLLTQSLGGEGYLNFMGNEFGHPEWLDFPRKGNNESYTYARRQFDLLDMDHLRYRQLYAFDRAMNLTEEKYGWLASPQAHVMTLNQEDKVIVFERANVLFIFNFHPTYSYNDYRVPIGLPGKYTIKLDSDDVQFGGHGRVSNDTEFFTEPMYFKDRPHSFKIYIPCRTALVLANENIDNCY
;
A
#
# COMPACT_ATOMS: atom_id res chain seq x y z
N MET A 1 6.73 -32.22 10.35
CA MET A 1 6.98 -33.33 9.40
C MET A 1 6.05 -33.08 8.24
N ALA A 2 6.62 -32.65 7.12
CA ALA A 2 5.89 -32.32 5.90
C ALA A 2 5.55 -33.60 5.14
N GLU A 3 4.30 -33.77 4.74
CA GLU A 3 3.94 -34.72 3.68
C GLU A 3 4.59 -34.25 2.38
N ILE A 4 5.61 -34.98 1.96
CA ILE A 4 6.20 -34.87 0.64
C ILE A 4 5.19 -35.47 -0.34
N CYS A 5 4.37 -34.63 -0.98
CA CYS A 5 3.53 -35.03 -2.11
C CYS A 5 4.42 -35.39 -3.30
N HIS A 6 4.65 -36.69 -3.49
CA HIS A 6 5.22 -37.24 -4.72
C HIS A 6 4.16 -37.30 -5.83
N ASN A 7 4.55 -36.83 -7.04
CA ASN A 7 3.97 -37.11 -8.36
C ASN A 7 2.45 -36.88 -8.56
N GLY A 8 2.11 -35.80 -9.28
CA GLY A 8 0.94 -35.80 -10.16
C GLY A 8 -0.34 -35.09 -9.69
N ASP A 9 -0.32 -34.34 -8.59
CA ASP A 9 -1.49 -33.52 -8.24
C ASP A 9 -1.60 -32.32 -9.20
N LEU A 10 -2.46 -32.49 -10.21
CA LEU A 10 -2.99 -31.41 -11.03
C LEU A 10 -3.78 -30.46 -10.13
N LEU A 11 -3.62 -29.16 -10.38
CA LEU A 11 -4.35 -28.14 -9.66
C LEU A 11 -5.86 -28.31 -9.92
N ASP A 12 -6.65 -28.60 -8.88
CA ASP A 12 -8.11 -28.68 -9.07
C ASP A 12 -8.69 -27.27 -9.19
N LEU A 13 -9.03 -26.91 -10.43
CA LEU A 13 -9.57 -25.60 -10.79
C LEU A 13 -11.07 -25.68 -11.14
N ASN A 14 -11.74 -26.80 -10.87
CA ASN A 14 -13.14 -26.96 -11.25
C ASN A 14 -14.04 -25.89 -10.61
N ASP A 15 -13.89 -25.63 -9.31
CA ASP A 15 -14.64 -24.57 -8.62
C ASP A 15 -14.38 -23.20 -9.25
N PHE A 16 -13.11 -22.91 -9.57
CA PHE A 16 -12.69 -21.64 -10.14
C PHE A 16 -13.31 -21.41 -11.53
N PHE A 17 -13.28 -22.43 -12.39
CA PHE A 17 -13.89 -22.37 -13.71
C PHE A 17 -15.42 -22.47 -13.69
N GLN A 18 -16.03 -23.02 -12.64
CA GLN A 18 -17.49 -22.95 -12.48
C GLN A 18 -17.95 -21.50 -12.21
N MET A 19 -17.19 -20.76 -11.38
CA MET A 19 -17.47 -19.35 -11.12
C MET A 19 -17.12 -18.47 -12.32
N GLU A 20 -16.06 -18.84 -13.06
CA GLU A 20 -15.52 -18.07 -14.18
C GLU A 20 -15.35 -18.93 -15.44
N PRO A 21 -16.46 -19.37 -16.10
CA PRO A 21 -16.40 -20.33 -17.21
C PRO A 21 -15.54 -19.88 -18.39
N LYS A 22 -15.44 -18.57 -18.61
CA LYS A 22 -14.63 -17.97 -19.69
C LYS A 22 -13.12 -18.18 -19.49
N LEU A 23 -12.66 -18.46 -18.26
CA LEU A 23 -11.24 -18.75 -17.98
C LEU A 23 -10.82 -20.17 -18.33
N ARG A 24 -11.77 -21.10 -18.55
CA ARG A 24 -11.45 -22.51 -18.84
C ARG A 24 -10.57 -22.69 -20.08
N GLN A 25 -10.67 -21.79 -21.06
CA GLN A 25 -9.81 -21.81 -22.25
C GLN A 25 -8.31 -21.56 -21.94
N TYR A 26 -8.00 -20.96 -20.79
CA TYR A 26 -6.63 -20.66 -20.31
C TYR A 26 -6.17 -21.64 -19.22
N GLU A 27 -6.87 -22.77 -19.05
CA GLU A 27 -6.51 -23.80 -18.06
C GLU A 27 -5.05 -24.26 -18.21
N GLY A 28 -4.55 -24.38 -19.45
CA GLY A 28 -3.15 -24.72 -19.71
C GLY A 28 -2.15 -23.70 -19.16
N ASP A 29 -2.48 -22.40 -19.18
CA ASP A 29 -1.63 -21.35 -18.61
C ASP A 29 -1.59 -21.42 -17.09
N TYR A 30 -2.72 -21.70 -16.44
CA TYR A 30 -2.78 -21.89 -14.99
C TYR A 30 -1.97 -23.10 -14.52
N HIS A 31 -2.12 -24.26 -15.17
CA HIS A 31 -1.34 -25.45 -14.86
C HIS A 31 0.16 -25.24 -15.10
N ARG A 32 0.53 -24.58 -16.21
CA ARG A 32 1.93 -24.25 -16.52
C ARG A 32 2.55 -23.36 -15.44
N ARG A 33 1.88 -22.25 -15.06
CA ARG A 33 2.35 -21.35 -14.00
C ARG A 33 2.51 -22.07 -12.66
N TYR A 34 1.54 -22.92 -12.30
CA TYR A 34 1.61 -23.70 -11.06
C TYR A 34 2.74 -24.73 -11.08
N GLN A 35 3.02 -25.37 -12.23
CA GLN A 35 4.17 -26.25 -12.39
C GLN A 35 5.49 -25.49 -12.22
N LEU A 36 5.66 -24.34 -12.89
CA LEU A 36 6.85 -23.49 -12.73
C LEU A 36 7.07 -23.04 -11.29
N PHE A 37 5.99 -22.69 -10.58
CA PHE A 37 6.02 -22.38 -9.15
C PHE A 37 6.54 -23.56 -8.32
N LYS A 38 5.98 -24.77 -8.51
CA LYS A 38 6.41 -25.97 -7.80
C LYS A 38 7.87 -26.34 -8.10
N GLU A 39 8.27 -26.24 -9.37
CA GLU A 39 9.64 -26.48 -9.80
C GLU A 39 10.61 -25.50 -9.12
N ARG A 40 10.29 -24.21 -9.11
CA ARG A 40 11.12 -23.19 -8.46
C ARG A 40 11.24 -23.44 -6.95
N LEU A 41 10.13 -23.77 -6.27
CA LEU A 41 10.15 -24.05 -4.84
C LEU A 41 10.98 -25.31 -4.54
N SER A 42 10.77 -26.38 -5.32
CA SER A 42 11.54 -27.62 -5.17
C SER A 42 13.04 -27.41 -5.43
N GLN A 43 13.43 -26.53 -6.36
CA GLN A 43 14.82 -26.17 -6.57
C GLN A 43 15.42 -25.50 -5.33
N VAL A 44 14.67 -24.59 -4.68
CA VAL A 44 15.12 -23.92 -3.45
C VAL A 44 15.33 -24.95 -2.34
N GLU A 45 14.37 -25.84 -2.12
CA GLU A 45 14.48 -26.87 -1.10
C GLU A 45 15.64 -27.84 -1.36
N GLN A 46 15.83 -28.27 -2.61
CA GLN A 46 16.90 -29.21 -2.95
C GLN A 46 18.31 -28.59 -2.86
N MET A 47 18.47 -27.33 -3.28
CA MET A 47 19.79 -26.70 -3.41
C MET A 47 20.20 -25.89 -2.17
N GLU A 48 19.24 -25.39 -1.40
CA GLU A 48 19.48 -24.47 -0.28
C GLU A 48 18.94 -25.03 1.06
N GLY A 49 18.36 -26.24 1.03
CA GLY A 49 17.81 -26.95 2.18
C GLY A 49 16.32 -26.70 2.37
N ASP A 50 15.94 -25.44 2.59
CA ASP A 50 14.55 -24.99 2.62
C ASP A 50 14.44 -23.51 2.25
N PHE A 51 13.21 -23.04 1.99
CA PHE A 51 13.00 -21.63 1.70
C PHE A 51 13.16 -20.73 2.94
N ASP A 52 13.06 -21.26 4.17
CA ASP A 52 13.27 -20.50 5.40
C ASP A 52 14.72 -20.01 5.51
N GLN A 53 15.71 -20.86 5.20
CA GLN A 53 17.12 -20.50 5.15
C GLN A 53 17.44 -19.66 3.91
N PHE A 54 16.85 -20.00 2.75
CA PHE A 54 17.08 -19.24 1.52
C PHE A 54 16.71 -17.75 1.67
N THR A 55 15.62 -17.47 2.38
CA THR A 55 15.14 -16.10 2.65
C THR A 55 15.92 -15.37 3.75
N LYS A 56 16.92 -16.00 4.38
CA LYS A 56 17.80 -15.37 5.37
C LYS A 56 19.13 -14.93 4.75
N GLY A 57 19.15 -14.60 3.45
CA GLY A 57 20.34 -14.14 2.75
C GLY A 57 21.04 -12.96 3.44
N TYR A 58 20.27 -12.05 4.06
CA TYR A 58 20.76 -10.91 4.83
C TYR A 58 21.55 -11.27 6.09
N GLN A 59 21.57 -12.53 6.52
CA GLN A 59 22.41 -13.03 7.62
C GLN A 59 23.79 -13.48 7.15
N SER A 60 24.02 -13.53 5.83
CA SER A 60 25.30 -13.95 5.25
C SER A 60 25.89 -12.95 4.27
N TYR A 61 25.07 -12.23 3.51
CA TYR A 61 25.45 -11.15 2.61
C TYR A 61 25.54 -9.80 3.34
N GLY A 62 26.24 -8.83 2.75
CA GLY A 62 26.53 -7.55 3.39
C GLY A 62 27.51 -7.73 4.55
N THR A 63 27.35 -6.98 5.65
CA THR A 63 28.23 -7.05 6.83
C THR A 63 27.62 -7.85 7.97
N GLN A 64 28.37 -8.85 8.43
CA GLN A 64 27.98 -9.73 9.53
C GLN A 64 29.03 -9.73 10.64
N ARG A 65 28.63 -9.30 11.83
CA ARG A 65 29.48 -9.39 13.02
C ARG A 65 29.50 -10.81 13.56
N GLN A 66 30.70 -11.37 13.68
CA GLN A 66 30.94 -12.70 14.23
C GLN A 66 31.03 -12.65 15.76
N ALA A 67 30.88 -13.80 16.42
CA ALA A 67 30.92 -13.91 17.88
C ALA A 67 32.24 -13.42 18.51
N ASN A 68 33.35 -13.45 17.76
CA ASN A 68 34.66 -12.93 18.17
C ASN A 68 34.85 -11.43 17.85
N ASN A 69 33.80 -10.71 17.45
CA ASN A 69 33.82 -9.33 16.95
C ASN A 69 34.56 -9.12 15.63
N GLY A 70 34.99 -10.18 14.94
CA GLY A 70 35.39 -10.09 13.53
C GLY A 70 34.21 -9.72 12.65
N LEU A 71 34.48 -9.10 11.50
CA LEU A 71 33.46 -8.72 10.53
C LEU A 71 33.62 -9.55 9.28
N PHE A 72 32.58 -10.28 8.91
CA PHE A 72 32.50 -11.01 7.66
C PHE A 72 31.69 -10.21 6.65
N PHE A 73 32.18 -10.13 5.43
CA PHE A 73 31.52 -9.46 4.31
C PHE A 73 31.32 -10.44 3.18
N ARG A 74 30.14 -10.43 2.57
CA ARG A 74 29.87 -11.20 1.34
C ARG A 74 29.03 -10.40 0.37
N GLU A 75 29.45 -10.44 -0.89
CA GLU A 75 28.77 -9.77 -2.01
C GLU A 75 28.63 -10.69 -3.22
N TRP A 76 27.64 -10.40 -4.08
CA TRP A 76 27.48 -11.06 -5.37
C TRP A 76 27.76 -10.07 -6.49
N ALA A 77 28.90 -10.23 -7.15
CA ALA A 77 29.40 -9.33 -8.20
C ALA A 77 30.08 -10.17 -9.30
N PRO A 78 29.31 -10.94 -10.10
CA PRO A 78 29.87 -11.90 -11.04
C PRO A 78 30.71 -11.26 -12.15
N GLY A 79 30.36 -10.03 -12.55
CA GLY A 79 31.05 -9.25 -13.58
C GLY A 79 32.31 -8.53 -13.11
N ALA A 80 32.59 -8.50 -11.80
CA ALA A 80 33.78 -7.85 -11.26
C ALA A 80 35.05 -8.66 -11.52
N ASP A 81 36.14 -7.95 -11.87
CA ASP A 81 37.47 -8.54 -11.98
C ASP A 81 38.18 -8.57 -10.61
N GLU A 82 38.05 -7.49 -9.84
CA GLU A 82 38.52 -7.40 -8.45
C GLU A 82 37.48 -6.65 -7.60
N LEU A 83 37.39 -7.02 -6.32
CA LEU A 83 36.50 -6.38 -5.34
C LEU A 83 37.27 -6.08 -4.05
N TYR A 84 37.08 -4.89 -3.50
CA TYR A 84 37.73 -4.43 -2.28
C TYR A 84 36.75 -3.71 -1.35
N LEU A 85 37.07 -3.69 -0.06
CA LEU A 85 36.39 -2.85 0.93
C LEU A 85 37.23 -1.61 1.24
N THR A 86 36.58 -0.45 1.31
CA THR A 86 37.21 0.80 1.73
C THR A 86 36.30 1.62 2.62
N GLY A 87 36.86 2.54 3.39
CA GLY A 87 36.08 3.43 4.24
C GLY A 87 36.93 4.16 5.27
N ASP A 88 36.28 4.75 6.26
CA ASP A 88 36.97 5.52 7.31
C ASP A 88 37.98 4.64 8.07
N PHE A 89 37.67 3.36 8.27
CA PHE A 89 38.50 2.41 9.02
C PHE A 89 39.89 2.16 8.41
N ASN A 90 40.07 2.42 7.11
CA ASN A 90 41.33 2.19 6.39
C ASN A 90 41.84 3.44 5.67
N ASN A 91 41.38 4.64 6.09
CA ASN A 91 41.70 5.92 5.47
C ASN A 91 41.39 5.96 3.95
N TRP A 92 40.29 5.32 3.55
CA TRP A 92 39.83 5.26 2.17
C TRP A 92 40.83 4.65 1.18
N ASN A 93 41.75 3.81 1.65
CA ASN A 93 42.65 3.07 0.77
C ASN A 93 41.88 2.03 -0.05
N LYS A 94 41.85 2.25 -1.37
CA LYS A 94 41.01 1.51 -2.32
C LYS A 94 41.31 0.02 -2.45
N THR A 95 42.55 -0.42 -2.23
CA THR A 95 42.99 -1.78 -2.58
C THR A 95 43.53 -2.59 -1.39
N SER A 96 43.59 -1.98 -0.20
CA SER A 96 44.19 -2.60 1.00
C SER A 96 43.44 -3.81 1.55
N HIS A 97 42.14 -3.96 1.27
CA HIS A 97 41.29 -5.02 1.82
C HIS A 97 40.55 -5.77 0.68
N PRO A 98 41.24 -6.64 -0.07
CA PRO A 98 40.66 -7.40 -1.18
C PRO A 98 39.71 -8.48 -0.69
N PHE A 99 38.58 -8.63 -1.38
CA PHE A 99 37.73 -9.80 -1.25
C PHE A 99 38.33 -10.99 -2.01
N THR A 100 38.05 -12.19 -1.54
CA THR A 100 38.37 -13.44 -2.23
C THR A 100 37.20 -13.85 -3.11
N LYS A 101 37.43 -13.98 -4.42
CA LYS A 101 36.44 -14.51 -5.36
C LYS A 101 36.11 -15.97 -5.03
N LYS A 102 34.83 -16.31 -5.05
CA LYS A 102 34.28 -17.65 -4.84
C LYS A 102 33.53 -18.10 -6.08
N GLU A 103 33.05 -19.34 -6.04
CA GLU A 103 32.18 -19.87 -7.09
C GLU A 103 30.90 -19.03 -7.24
N TYR A 104 30.28 -19.13 -8.41
CA TYR A 104 29.02 -18.44 -8.75
C TYR A 104 29.09 -16.90 -8.67
N GLY A 105 30.29 -16.32 -8.76
CA GLY A 105 30.48 -14.86 -8.75
C GLY A 105 30.31 -14.21 -7.38
N LYS A 106 30.35 -15.00 -6.30
CA LYS A 106 30.32 -14.52 -4.92
C LYS A 106 31.71 -14.06 -4.49
N TRP A 107 31.77 -13.14 -3.53
CA TRP A 107 33.01 -12.58 -3.01
C TRP A 107 32.95 -12.51 -1.49
N GLU A 108 34.04 -12.85 -0.81
CA GLU A 108 34.09 -12.88 0.65
C GLU A 108 35.32 -12.19 1.23
N LEU A 109 35.13 -11.46 2.34
CA LEU A 109 36.20 -10.83 3.10
C LEU A 109 35.95 -11.02 4.58
N TYR A 110 36.98 -11.37 5.33
CA TYR A 110 36.94 -11.40 6.79
C TYR A 110 37.94 -10.41 7.36
N LEU A 111 37.45 -9.47 8.18
CA LEU A 111 38.26 -8.55 8.96
C LEU A 111 38.36 -9.06 10.40
N PRO A 112 39.57 -9.36 10.91
CA PRO A 112 39.73 -9.74 12.30
C PRO A 112 39.39 -8.55 13.23
N PRO A 113 38.96 -8.82 14.47
CA PRO A 113 38.75 -7.76 15.45
C PRO A 113 40.04 -6.98 15.71
N ARG A 114 39.91 -5.75 16.20
CA ARG A 114 41.03 -4.92 16.65
C ARG A 114 41.72 -5.58 17.86
N ARG A 115 42.91 -5.08 18.20
CA ARG A 115 43.70 -5.59 19.35
C ARG A 115 42.97 -5.47 20.69
N ASP A 116 42.08 -4.49 20.83
CA ASP A 116 41.21 -4.28 21.99
C ASP A 116 39.94 -5.15 21.96
N LYS A 117 39.84 -6.10 21.03
CA LYS A 117 38.70 -7.00 20.78
C LYS A 117 37.42 -6.28 20.31
N THR A 118 37.49 -5.02 19.90
CA THR A 118 36.37 -4.33 19.24
C THR A 118 36.32 -4.64 17.73
N PRO A 119 35.19 -4.43 17.06
CA PRO A 119 35.10 -4.62 15.61
C PRO A 119 36.08 -3.76 14.81
N ALA A 120 36.54 -4.27 13.66
CA ALA A 120 37.47 -3.57 12.77
C ALA A 120 36.90 -2.24 12.25
N VAL A 121 35.60 -2.26 11.91
CA VAL A 121 34.81 -1.11 11.46
C VAL A 121 33.93 -0.66 12.61
N ALA A 122 33.99 0.62 12.96
CA ALA A 122 33.15 1.17 14.02
C ALA A 122 31.71 1.40 13.53
N HIS A 123 30.74 1.27 14.42
CA HIS A 123 29.37 1.72 14.16
C HIS A 123 29.37 3.20 13.71
N GLU A 124 28.49 3.53 12.77
CA GLU A 124 28.33 4.85 12.13
C GLU A 124 29.50 5.32 11.26
N SER A 125 30.54 4.49 11.10
CA SER A 125 31.62 4.79 10.15
C SER A 125 31.21 4.49 8.70
N LYS A 126 31.81 5.24 7.77
CA LYS A 126 31.49 5.13 6.36
C LYS A 126 32.26 3.99 5.70
N LEU A 127 31.59 3.33 4.76
CA LEU A 127 32.12 2.29 3.91
C LEU A 127 31.76 2.54 2.45
N LYS A 128 32.53 1.95 1.55
CA LYS A 128 32.21 1.71 0.14
C LYS A 128 32.84 0.40 -0.31
N LEU A 129 32.25 -0.21 -1.32
CA LEU A 129 32.90 -1.23 -2.13
C LEU A 129 33.67 -0.54 -3.25
N VAL A 130 34.82 -1.10 -3.60
CA VAL A 130 35.59 -0.69 -4.78
C VAL A 130 35.66 -1.87 -5.73
N ILE A 131 35.18 -1.68 -6.94
CA ILE A 131 35.08 -2.72 -7.98
C ILE A 131 35.98 -2.32 -9.13
N LEU A 132 36.85 -3.23 -9.55
CA LEU A 132 37.55 -3.13 -10.84
C LEU A 132 36.63 -3.71 -11.91
N THR A 133 36.16 -2.86 -12.81
CA THR A 133 35.33 -3.27 -13.94
C THR A 133 36.20 -3.89 -15.05
N LYS A 134 35.56 -4.59 -15.99
CA LYS A 134 36.25 -5.20 -17.14
C LYS A 134 36.93 -4.18 -18.06
N GLU A 135 36.48 -2.95 -18.02
CA GLU A 135 37.06 -1.81 -18.73
C GLU A 135 38.32 -1.26 -18.04
N GLY A 136 38.71 -1.83 -16.88
CA GLY A 136 39.89 -1.44 -16.12
C GLY A 136 39.69 -0.23 -15.21
N GLU A 137 38.44 0.15 -14.94
CA GLU A 137 38.11 1.30 -14.09
C GLU A 137 37.77 0.87 -12.65
N TYR A 138 38.25 1.63 -11.68
CA TYR A 138 37.85 1.47 -10.28
C TYR A 138 36.62 2.31 -9.96
N VAL A 139 35.49 1.66 -9.72
CA VAL A 139 34.23 2.29 -9.37
C VAL A 139 33.87 2.07 -7.90
N PHE A 140 33.23 3.06 -7.28
CA PHE A 140 32.74 2.96 -5.91
C PHE A 140 31.26 2.59 -5.92
N ARG A 141 30.88 1.66 -5.04
CA ARG A 141 29.49 1.22 -4.87
C ARG A 141 29.11 1.11 -3.40
N ILE A 142 27.81 1.17 -3.15
CA ILE A 142 27.22 0.76 -1.88
C ILE A 142 26.89 -0.73 -1.97
N SER A 143 27.05 -1.47 -0.86
CA SER A 143 26.59 -2.86 -0.78
C SER A 143 25.09 -2.92 -1.08
N PRO A 144 24.62 -3.85 -1.96
CA PRO A 144 23.19 -4.10 -2.16
C PRO A 144 22.44 -4.45 -0.86
N TRP A 145 23.19 -4.92 0.14
CA TRP A 145 22.72 -5.36 1.45
C TRP A 145 22.99 -4.32 2.56
N ALA A 146 23.29 -3.07 2.20
CA ALA A 146 23.49 -2.00 3.15
C ALA A 146 22.24 -1.77 4.00
N LYS A 147 22.40 -1.80 5.33
CA LYS A 147 21.32 -1.61 6.31
C LYS A 147 20.98 -0.13 6.54
N TYR A 148 21.93 0.76 6.25
CA TYR A 148 21.76 2.20 6.42
C TYR A 148 22.71 2.96 5.51
N VAL A 149 22.22 4.03 4.92
CA VAL A 149 23.00 4.95 4.09
C VAL A 149 22.60 6.37 4.45
N THR A 150 23.49 7.36 4.30
CA THR A 150 23.14 8.76 4.57
C THR A 150 23.73 9.67 3.52
N LYS A 151 23.11 10.85 3.35
CA LYS A 151 23.60 11.89 2.45
C LYS A 151 23.98 13.12 3.28
N ARG A 152 25.19 13.65 3.05
CA ARG A 152 25.58 14.96 3.59
C ARG A 152 24.93 16.09 2.78
N LEU A 153 24.65 17.22 3.43
CA LEU A 153 24.02 18.39 2.82
C LEU A 153 24.78 18.93 1.59
N ASP A 154 26.10 18.77 1.56
CA ASP A 154 27.01 19.22 0.50
C ASP A 154 27.36 18.13 -0.54
N SER A 155 26.88 16.89 -0.34
CA SER A 155 27.16 15.76 -1.25
C SER A 155 26.06 15.59 -2.28
N VAL A 156 26.41 15.08 -3.46
CA VAL A 156 25.44 14.61 -4.46
C VAL A 156 25.04 13.16 -4.18
N THR A 157 25.96 12.35 -3.66
CA THR A 157 25.82 10.89 -3.47
C THR A 157 25.65 10.51 -2.00
N TYR A 158 25.05 9.34 -1.77
CA TYR A 158 24.96 8.74 -0.44
C TYR A 158 26.23 7.96 -0.07
N ASP A 159 26.47 7.88 1.23
CA ASP A 159 27.50 7.03 1.86
C ASP A 159 26.85 5.82 2.51
N TRP A 160 27.51 4.67 2.42
CA TRP A 160 27.11 3.48 3.19
C TRP A 160 27.61 3.63 4.63
N ILE A 161 26.68 3.59 5.57
CA ILE A 161 26.95 3.72 7.00
C ILE A 161 26.88 2.35 7.65
N HIS A 162 27.96 1.96 8.33
CA HIS A 162 27.98 0.69 9.06
C HIS A 162 27.03 0.74 10.27
N TRP A 163 25.92 0.00 10.21
CA TRP A 163 24.91 -0.06 11.26
C TRP A 163 25.07 -1.33 12.11
N ASP A 164 25.68 -1.18 13.29
CA ASP A 164 25.89 -2.22 14.32
C ASP A 164 25.80 -1.58 15.71
N PRO A 165 24.63 -1.06 16.11
CA PRO A 165 24.47 -0.35 17.38
C PRO A 165 24.78 -1.27 18.56
N MET A 166 25.46 -0.73 19.58
CA MET A 166 25.78 -1.49 20.80
C MET A 166 24.53 -1.96 21.56
N HIS A 167 23.46 -1.17 21.48
CA HIS A 167 22.16 -1.44 22.08
C HIS A 167 21.08 -1.41 21.01
N PRO A 168 20.84 -2.54 20.30
CA PRO A 168 19.75 -2.62 19.34
C PRO A 168 18.41 -2.44 20.06
N TYR A 169 17.42 -1.90 19.35
CA TYR A 169 16.05 -1.77 19.83
C TYR A 169 15.46 -3.15 20.14
N LEU A 170 14.84 -3.26 21.31
CA LEU A 170 14.14 -4.46 21.74
C LEU A 170 12.64 -4.20 21.69
N TYR A 171 11.93 -4.99 20.90
CA TYR A 171 10.48 -4.91 20.78
C TYR A 171 9.78 -5.23 22.09
N GLN A 172 8.80 -4.40 22.45
CA GLN A 172 8.03 -4.53 23.68
C GLN A 172 6.62 -5.06 23.42
N HIS A 173 6.13 -4.95 22.19
CA HIS A 173 4.78 -5.34 21.81
C HIS A 173 4.76 -6.49 20.81
N ALA A 174 3.72 -7.31 20.90
CA ALA A 174 3.42 -8.33 19.90
C ALA A 174 2.69 -7.71 18.72
N ARG A 175 2.78 -8.36 17.56
CA ARG A 175 1.98 -8.02 16.39
C ARG A 175 0.49 -8.08 16.76
N PRO A 176 -0.35 -7.15 16.26
CA PRO A 176 -1.79 -7.30 16.36
C PRO A 176 -2.26 -8.54 15.59
N GLN A 177 -3.44 -9.06 15.93
CA GLN A 177 -4.09 -10.09 15.12
C GLN A 177 -4.50 -9.50 13.76
N LYS A 178 -4.54 -10.31 12.70
CA LYS A 178 -5.02 -9.86 11.38
C LYS A 178 -6.44 -9.33 11.53
N PRO A 179 -6.70 -8.04 11.21
CA PRO A 179 -8.04 -7.50 11.30
C PRO A 179 -8.98 -8.23 10.37
N ARG A 180 -10.23 -8.40 10.79
CA ARG A 180 -11.26 -9.08 9.97
C ARG A 180 -11.54 -8.34 8.66
N SER A 181 -11.54 -7.02 8.71
CA SER A 181 -11.53 -6.10 7.56
C SER A 181 -10.43 -5.07 7.76
N LEU A 182 -9.83 -4.62 6.65
CA LEU A 182 -8.77 -3.61 6.71
C LEU A 182 -9.35 -2.21 6.54
N ARG A 183 -9.04 -1.34 7.48
CA ARG A 183 -9.21 0.11 7.39
C ARG A 183 -7.82 0.71 7.46
N ILE A 184 -7.28 1.01 6.28
CA ILE A 184 -5.89 1.37 6.04
C ILE A 184 -5.74 2.88 6.00
N TYR A 185 -4.82 3.40 6.81
CA TYR A 185 -4.35 4.77 6.72
C TYR A 185 -3.02 4.79 5.96
N GLU A 186 -3.05 5.24 4.71
CA GLU A 186 -1.86 5.37 3.86
C GLU A 186 -1.09 6.64 4.22
N ALA A 187 0.20 6.50 4.49
CA ALA A 187 1.01 7.56 5.05
C ALA A 187 2.44 7.58 4.55
N HIS A 188 2.99 8.79 4.47
CA HIS A 188 4.39 9.06 4.18
C HIS A 188 5.01 9.89 5.30
N VAL A 189 6.04 9.33 5.97
CA VAL A 189 6.62 9.92 7.18
C VAL A 189 7.15 11.33 6.96
N GLY A 190 7.87 11.56 5.86
CA GLY A 190 8.55 12.83 5.61
C GLY A 190 7.65 14.05 5.43
N ILE A 191 6.35 13.86 5.17
CA ILE A 191 5.38 14.96 4.99
C ILE A 191 4.41 15.06 6.17
N ALA A 192 4.61 14.26 7.22
CA ALA A 192 3.67 14.06 8.31
C ALA A 192 3.79 15.11 9.43
N SER A 193 3.93 16.38 9.05
CA SER A 193 4.01 17.53 9.94
C SER A 193 3.48 18.77 9.23
N SER A 194 3.01 19.77 9.97
CA SER A 194 2.67 21.10 9.44
C SER A 194 3.90 21.93 9.06
N GLU A 195 5.09 21.53 9.50
CA GLU A 195 6.33 22.21 9.16
C GLU A 195 6.75 21.97 7.70
N GLN A 196 7.32 22.99 7.06
CA GLN A 196 7.85 22.92 5.69
C GLN A 196 9.26 22.29 5.67
N LYS A 197 9.37 21.07 6.21
CA LYS A 197 10.62 20.29 6.27
C LYS A 197 10.30 18.80 6.28
N ILE A 198 11.32 17.97 6.06
CA ILE A 198 11.17 16.52 6.21
C ILE A 198 10.89 16.17 7.68
N ALA A 199 9.72 15.58 7.94
CA ALA A 199 9.37 15.08 9.27
C ALA A 199 10.04 13.73 9.56
N THR A 200 10.10 13.36 10.84
CA THR A 200 10.86 12.19 11.33
C THR A 200 9.95 11.03 11.74
N TYR A 201 10.52 9.82 11.81
CA TYR A 201 9.86 8.65 12.40
C TYR A 201 9.37 8.96 13.81
N LYS A 202 10.21 9.61 14.63
CA LYS A 202 9.83 10.02 15.99
C LYS A 202 8.62 10.97 16.01
N ASN A 203 8.57 11.94 15.10
CA ASN A 203 7.40 12.82 14.98
C ASN A 203 6.14 12.03 14.61
N PHE A 204 6.24 11.12 13.64
CA PHE A 204 5.13 10.27 13.24
C PHE A 204 4.62 9.42 14.42
N THR A 205 5.54 8.79 15.16
CA THR A 205 5.23 7.99 16.34
C THR A 205 4.45 8.77 17.39
N LEU A 206 4.89 9.99 17.71
CA LEU A 206 4.31 10.78 18.81
C LEU A 206 3.02 11.51 18.41
N ASN A 207 2.95 12.01 17.17
CA ASN A 207 1.94 13.00 16.79
C ASN A 207 0.90 12.48 15.78
N VAL A 208 1.23 11.40 15.05
CA VAL A 208 0.38 10.90 13.95
C VAL A 208 -0.25 9.56 14.31
N LEU A 209 0.49 8.61 14.90
CA LEU A 209 -0.09 7.32 15.33
C LEU A 209 -1.33 7.48 16.25
N PRO A 210 -1.34 8.39 17.25
CA PRO A 210 -2.54 8.59 18.07
C PRO A 210 -3.75 9.07 17.27
N ARG A 211 -3.53 9.92 16.24
CA ARG A 211 -4.60 10.42 15.36
C ARG A 211 -5.17 9.31 14.49
N ILE A 212 -4.31 8.45 13.93
CA ILE A 212 -4.73 7.28 13.14
C ILE A 212 -5.60 6.35 14.00
N LYS A 213 -5.18 6.09 15.24
CA LYS A 213 -5.95 5.26 16.18
C LYS A 213 -7.29 5.89 16.54
N ASP A 214 -7.33 7.20 16.82
CA ASP A 214 -8.57 7.90 17.17
C ASP A 214 -9.60 7.86 16.03
N LEU A 215 -9.14 8.00 14.78
CA LEU A 215 -9.96 7.88 13.57
C LEU A 215 -10.56 6.48 13.34
N GLY A 216 -10.16 5.46 14.11
CA GLY A 216 -10.70 4.10 13.99
C GLY A 216 -10.06 3.24 12.89
N TYR A 217 -8.98 3.69 12.26
CA TYR A 217 -8.16 2.86 11.38
C TYR A 217 -7.49 1.73 12.19
N ASN A 218 -7.26 0.60 11.55
CA ASN A 218 -6.66 -0.59 12.17
C ASN A 218 -5.37 -1.05 11.48
N CYS A 219 -5.02 -0.41 10.35
CA CYS A 219 -3.84 -0.72 9.57
C CYS A 219 -3.21 0.58 9.03
N ILE A 220 -1.88 0.61 8.92
CA ILE A 220 -1.11 1.70 8.31
C ILE A 220 -0.41 1.15 7.08
N GLN A 221 -0.61 1.79 5.92
CA GLN A 221 0.25 1.57 4.75
C GLN A 221 1.38 2.60 4.79
N LEU A 222 2.61 2.14 5.03
CA LEU A 222 3.76 3.02 5.22
C LEU A 222 4.59 3.10 3.93
N MET A 223 4.47 4.23 3.25
CA MET A 223 5.14 4.52 1.99
C MET A 223 6.59 4.99 2.19
N ALA A 224 7.40 4.88 1.13
CA ALA A 224 8.73 5.48 1.03
C ALA A 224 9.74 5.10 2.13
N VAL A 225 9.59 3.92 2.74
CA VAL A 225 10.52 3.45 3.78
C VAL A 225 11.80 2.89 3.19
N MET A 226 11.71 2.12 2.08
CA MET A 226 12.90 1.65 1.36
C MET A 226 13.67 2.87 0.84
N GLU A 227 14.98 2.91 1.09
CA GLU A 227 15.76 4.10 0.81
C GLU A 227 15.80 4.43 -0.68
N HIS A 228 15.60 5.71 -0.97
CA HIS A 228 15.47 6.26 -2.32
C HIS A 228 16.21 7.61 -2.37
N ALA A 229 17.13 7.80 -3.31
CA ALA A 229 17.94 9.03 -3.35
C ALA A 229 17.15 10.28 -3.82
N TYR A 230 16.12 10.08 -4.63
CA TYR A 230 15.28 11.17 -5.14
C TYR A 230 14.00 11.30 -4.32
N TYR A 231 13.92 12.29 -3.44
CA TYR A 231 12.80 12.45 -2.50
C TYR A 231 11.44 12.63 -3.22
N ALA A 232 11.41 13.38 -4.31
CA ALA A 232 10.21 13.57 -5.13
C ALA A 232 9.80 12.34 -5.97
N SER A 233 10.53 11.21 -5.87
CA SER A 233 10.02 9.92 -6.37
C SER A 233 8.94 9.33 -5.47
N PHE A 234 8.69 9.93 -4.31
CA PHE A 234 7.72 9.47 -3.33
C PHE A 234 7.99 8.05 -2.79
N GLY A 235 9.25 7.59 -2.89
CA GLY A 235 9.66 6.23 -2.50
C GLY A 235 9.84 5.26 -3.66
N TYR A 236 9.31 5.57 -4.85
CA TYR A 236 9.30 4.62 -5.97
C TYR A 236 10.67 4.40 -6.62
N GLN A 237 11.62 5.34 -6.54
CA GLN A 237 12.96 5.18 -7.09
C GLN A 237 13.94 4.63 -6.04
N VAL A 238 13.71 3.38 -5.61
CA VAL A 238 14.53 2.71 -4.58
C VAL A 238 15.98 2.55 -5.03
N THR A 239 16.92 2.92 -4.16
CA THR A 239 18.36 2.76 -4.36
C THR A 239 18.97 1.69 -3.47
N ASN A 240 18.57 1.59 -2.19
CA ASN A 240 19.14 0.66 -1.21
C ASN A 240 18.03 -0.15 -0.53
N PHE A 241 17.81 -1.37 -0.99
CA PHE A 241 16.61 -2.16 -0.70
C PHE A 241 16.48 -2.59 0.76
N PHE A 242 17.59 -2.76 1.47
CA PHE A 242 17.62 -3.17 2.89
C PHE A 242 17.73 -2.00 3.86
N ALA A 243 17.87 -0.77 3.35
CA ALA A 243 18.03 0.42 4.17
C ALA A 243 16.68 1.10 4.42
N ALA A 244 16.36 1.35 5.69
CA ALA A 244 15.32 2.29 6.06
C ALA A 244 15.77 3.71 5.72
N SER A 245 14.89 4.52 5.10
CA SER A 245 15.25 5.83 4.59
C SER A 245 15.76 6.75 5.71
N SER A 246 17.01 7.16 5.57
CA SER A 246 17.75 7.96 6.54
C SER A 246 17.20 9.37 6.73
N ARG A 247 16.37 9.84 5.78
CA ARG A 247 15.73 11.16 5.86
C ARG A 247 14.86 11.32 7.10
N PHE A 248 14.26 10.22 7.57
CA PHE A 248 13.27 10.27 8.64
C PHE A 248 13.87 9.92 10.01
N GLY A 249 15.09 9.39 10.05
CA GLY A 249 15.75 8.97 11.28
C GLY A 249 16.52 7.68 11.09
N THR A 250 16.85 7.03 12.21
CA THR A 250 17.64 5.80 12.22
C THR A 250 16.76 4.56 12.02
N PRO A 251 17.35 3.39 11.68
CA PRO A 251 16.65 2.10 11.72
C PRO A 251 15.93 1.85 13.05
N GLU A 252 16.53 2.24 14.17
CA GLU A 252 15.95 2.04 15.51
C GLU A 252 14.72 2.94 15.75
N ASP A 253 14.65 4.11 15.12
CA ASP A 253 13.47 4.97 15.19
C ASP A 253 12.29 4.38 14.41
N LEU A 254 12.55 3.71 13.28
CA LEU A 254 11.53 2.96 12.55
C LEU A 254 11.04 1.74 13.35
N LYS A 255 11.95 0.97 13.97
CA LYS A 255 11.56 -0.14 14.86
C LYS A 255 10.64 0.34 15.98
N ARG A 256 10.97 1.46 16.62
CA ARG A 256 10.14 2.09 17.64
C ARG A 256 8.78 2.54 17.10
N LEU A 257 8.72 3.09 15.89
CA LEU A 257 7.46 3.47 15.24
C LEU A 257 6.54 2.26 15.09
N VAL A 258 7.04 1.16 14.50
CA VAL A 258 6.24 -0.06 14.29
C VAL A 258 5.80 -0.66 15.62
N ASP A 259 6.70 -0.77 16.60
CA ASP A 259 6.39 -1.31 17.94
C ASP A 259 5.33 -0.44 18.67
N THR A 260 5.39 0.88 18.51
CA THR A 260 4.37 1.78 19.08
C THR A 260 3.04 1.64 18.36
N ALA A 261 3.02 1.46 17.04
CA ALA A 261 1.80 1.18 16.29
C ALA A 261 1.15 -0.14 16.77
N HIS A 262 1.96 -1.17 16.99
CA HIS A 262 1.52 -2.44 17.59
C HIS A 262 0.94 -2.25 19.00
N SER A 263 1.52 -1.38 19.83
CA SER A 263 0.97 -1.05 21.15
C SER A 263 -0.45 -0.44 21.09
N LEU A 264 -0.80 0.20 19.97
CA LEU A 264 -2.12 0.77 19.70
C LEU A 264 -3.06 -0.22 18.98
N GLY A 265 -2.61 -1.44 18.72
CA GLY A 265 -3.34 -2.44 17.95
C GLY A 265 -3.47 -2.09 16.47
N LEU A 266 -2.51 -1.36 15.91
CA LEU A 266 -2.45 -1.00 14.49
C LEU A 266 -1.49 -1.95 13.77
N ALA A 267 -1.96 -2.65 12.75
CA ALA A 267 -1.08 -3.35 11.82
C ALA A 267 -0.31 -2.32 10.98
N VAL A 268 0.91 -2.66 10.56
CA VAL A 268 1.72 -1.82 9.68
C VAL A 268 2.17 -2.64 8.48
N VAL A 269 1.69 -2.28 7.30
CA VAL A 269 2.12 -2.87 6.03
C VAL A 269 3.07 -1.91 5.30
N LEU A 270 4.10 -2.46 4.67
CA LEU A 270 5.16 -1.70 3.99
C LEU A 270 4.92 -1.65 2.47
N ASP A 271 5.18 -0.51 1.85
CA ASP A 271 5.36 -0.43 0.39
C ASP A 271 6.65 -1.15 -0.03
N VAL A 272 6.50 -2.20 -0.83
CA VAL A 272 7.61 -2.95 -1.42
C VAL A 272 7.65 -2.68 -2.91
N VAL A 273 8.70 -1.97 -3.32
CA VAL A 273 8.97 -1.66 -4.72
C VAL A 273 9.94 -2.70 -5.28
N HIS A 274 9.42 -3.88 -5.64
CA HIS A 274 10.18 -4.93 -6.33
C HIS A 274 9.96 -4.95 -7.84
N SER A 275 9.12 -4.06 -8.36
CA SER A 275 8.84 -3.94 -9.80
C SER A 275 10.01 -3.38 -10.61
N HIS A 276 10.82 -2.51 -9.99
CA HIS A 276 11.97 -1.86 -10.62
C HIS A 276 12.97 -1.35 -9.57
N ALA A 277 14.10 -0.82 -10.03
CA ALA A 277 15.06 -0.10 -9.21
C ALA A 277 15.48 1.22 -9.88
N SER A 278 15.96 2.17 -9.07
CA SER A 278 16.56 3.41 -9.59
C SER A 278 17.68 3.13 -10.58
N SER A 279 17.84 3.99 -11.58
CA SER A 279 18.96 3.97 -12.52
C SER A 279 20.25 4.58 -11.96
N ASN A 280 20.26 5.01 -10.70
CA ASN A 280 21.46 5.50 -10.03
C ASN A 280 22.54 4.41 -9.87
N THR A 281 23.78 4.74 -10.24
CA THR A 281 24.94 3.82 -10.14
C THR A 281 25.79 4.02 -8.89
N ASP A 282 25.94 5.26 -8.41
CA ASP A 282 26.91 5.58 -7.35
C ASP A 282 26.39 5.27 -5.94
N ASP A 283 25.07 5.38 -5.78
CA ASP A 283 24.34 5.16 -4.54
C ASP A 283 23.17 4.17 -4.68
N GLY A 284 23.04 3.52 -5.83
CA GLY A 284 21.99 2.54 -6.13
C GLY A 284 22.52 1.21 -6.64
N LEU A 285 21.60 0.31 -6.98
CA LEU A 285 21.89 -1.05 -7.42
C LEU A 285 22.31 -1.14 -8.90
N ASN A 286 22.10 -0.08 -9.69
CA ASN A 286 22.42 -0.08 -11.11
C ASN A 286 23.92 -0.20 -11.36
N GLN A 287 24.31 -1.02 -12.33
CA GLN A 287 25.71 -1.27 -12.69
C GLN A 287 26.60 -1.60 -11.49
N PHE A 288 26.05 -2.38 -10.55
CA PHE A 288 26.74 -2.76 -9.32
C PHE A 288 28.12 -3.35 -9.60
N ASP A 289 28.20 -4.40 -10.40
CA ASP A 289 29.45 -5.07 -10.75
C ASP A 289 30.13 -4.51 -12.01
N GLY A 290 29.74 -3.30 -12.43
CA GLY A 290 30.18 -2.67 -13.69
C GLY A 290 29.40 -3.11 -14.93
N THR A 291 28.53 -4.12 -14.84
CA THR A 291 27.72 -4.59 -15.98
C THR A 291 26.29 -4.06 -15.95
N ASP A 292 25.60 -4.08 -17.09
CA ASP A 292 24.18 -3.74 -17.10
C ASP A 292 23.26 -4.87 -16.61
N SER A 293 23.76 -6.08 -16.34
CA SER A 293 22.93 -7.29 -16.20
C SER A 293 23.09 -8.08 -14.90
N CYS A 294 23.79 -7.54 -13.90
CA CYS A 294 23.93 -8.18 -12.58
C CYS A 294 22.57 -8.52 -11.94
N PHE A 295 21.85 -7.51 -11.44
CA PHE A 295 20.51 -7.71 -10.84
C PHE A 295 19.37 -7.60 -11.86
N PHE A 296 19.68 -7.17 -13.08
CA PHE A 296 18.70 -6.71 -14.05
C PHE A 296 18.83 -7.47 -15.36
N HIS A 297 17.81 -7.41 -16.20
CA HIS A 297 18.00 -7.81 -17.59
C HIS A 297 18.99 -6.87 -18.31
N SER A 298 19.69 -7.38 -19.32
CA SER A 298 20.53 -6.54 -20.20
C SER A 298 19.67 -5.83 -21.26
N GLY A 299 20.20 -4.74 -21.83
CA GLY A 299 19.60 -4.08 -22.98
C GLY A 299 18.23 -3.44 -22.71
N SER A 300 17.32 -3.51 -23.69
CA SER A 300 15.99 -2.88 -23.60
C SER A 300 15.08 -3.56 -22.58
N ARG A 301 15.13 -4.90 -22.46
CA ARG A 301 14.34 -5.66 -21.46
C ARG A 301 14.68 -5.23 -20.02
N GLY A 302 15.89 -4.72 -19.80
CA GLY A 302 16.35 -4.25 -18.50
C GLY A 302 15.99 -2.81 -18.14
N LYS A 303 15.20 -2.10 -18.95
CA LYS A 303 14.93 -0.67 -18.78
C LYS A 303 13.44 -0.37 -18.90
N HIS A 304 12.89 0.32 -17.90
CA HIS A 304 11.53 0.85 -17.95
C HIS A 304 11.56 2.27 -18.53
N SER A 305 11.19 2.43 -19.80
CA SER A 305 11.36 3.70 -20.54
C SER A 305 10.60 4.87 -19.93
N HIS A 306 9.36 4.65 -19.47
CA HIS A 306 8.52 5.71 -18.89
C HIS A 306 8.98 6.13 -17.49
N TRP A 307 9.59 5.23 -16.72
CA TRP A 307 10.04 5.51 -15.35
C TRP A 307 11.53 5.90 -15.28
N GLY A 308 12.30 5.66 -16.34
CA GLY A 308 13.74 5.90 -16.33
C GLY A 308 14.50 4.95 -15.40
N SER A 309 14.01 3.72 -15.25
CA SER A 309 14.42 2.77 -14.19
C SER A 309 14.98 1.46 -14.75
N ARG A 310 15.56 0.62 -13.88
CA ARG A 310 16.05 -0.73 -14.20
C ARG A 310 15.02 -1.80 -13.83
N LEU A 311 14.94 -2.86 -14.63
CA LEU A 311 14.01 -3.99 -14.45
C LEU A 311 14.76 -5.26 -14.05
N PHE A 312 14.33 -5.87 -12.95
CA PHE A 312 14.95 -7.07 -12.37
C PHE A 312 14.91 -8.25 -13.34
N ASN A 313 15.94 -9.10 -13.25
CA ASN A 313 15.91 -10.41 -13.86
C ASN A 313 15.40 -11.44 -12.83
N TYR A 314 14.08 -11.60 -12.72
CA TYR A 314 13.45 -12.48 -11.72
C TYR A 314 13.84 -13.96 -11.87
N SER A 315 14.30 -14.38 -13.06
CA SER A 315 14.76 -15.76 -13.29
C SER A 315 16.08 -16.07 -12.57
N SER A 316 16.91 -15.05 -12.30
CA SER A 316 18.25 -15.18 -11.72
C SER A 316 18.19 -15.61 -10.26
N TRP A 317 18.99 -16.63 -9.90
CA TRP A 317 18.99 -17.23 -8.56
C TRP A 317 19.33 -16.24 -7.44
N GLU A 318 20.33 -15.39 -7.64
CA GLU A 318 20.75 -14.43 -6.61
C GLU A 318 19.86 -13.19 -6.57
N VAL A 319 19.18 -12.82 -7.68
CA VAL A 319 18.09 -11.82 -7.65
C VAL A 319 16.91 -12.36 -6.86
N PHE A 320 16.55 -13.62 -7.09
CA PHE A 320 15.50 -14.30 -6.36
C PHE A 320 15.81 -14.37 -4.86
N ARG A 321 17.05 -14.72 -4.48
CA ARG A 321 17.53 -14.68 -3.09
C ARG A 321 17.43 -13.27 -2.52
N PHE A 322 17.90 -12.27 -3.26
CA PHE A 322 17.92 -10.87 -2.84
C PHE A 322 16.52 -10.36 -2.50
N LEU A 323 15.55 -10.53 -3.41
CA LEU A 323 14.18 -10.04 -3.24
C LEU A 323 13.42 -10.81 -2.15
N LEU A 324 13.51 -12.15 -2.12
CA LEU A 324 12.87 -12.94 -1.05
C LEU A 324 13.49 -12.66 0.33
N SER A 325 14.80 -12.46 0.39
CA SER A 325 15.47 -12.05 1.62
C SER A 325 15.11 -10.64 2.04
N ASN A 326 14.79 -9.76 1.09
CA ASN A 326 14.33 -8.42 1.38
C ASN A 326 12.95 -8.43 2.07
N LEU A 327 12.01 -9.23 1.58
CA LEU A 327 10.72 -9.43 2.25
C LEU A 327 10.92 -9.95 3.68
N ARG A 328 11.76 -10.97 3.84
CA ARG A 328 12.06 -11.55 5.16
C ARG A 328 12.75 -10.55 6.10
N TRP A 329 13.63 -9.72 5.58
CA TRP A 329 14.30 -8.66 6.34
C TRP A 329 13.29 -7.68 6.95
N TRP A 330 12.34 -7.20 6.15
CA TRP A 330 11.31 -6.27 6.64
C TRP A 330 10.35 -6.93 7.65
N MET A 331 10.04 -8.23 7.49
CA MET A 331 9.24 -8.99 8.46
C MET A 331 9.97 -9.25 9.79
N GLU A 332 11.27 -9.54 9.77
CA GLU A 332 12.04 -9.92 10.97
C GLU A 332 12.63 -8.70 11.69
N GLU A 333 13.35 -7.84 10.98
CA GLU A 333 14.11 -6.73 11.56
C GLU A 333 13.22 -5.60 12.04
N TYR A 334 12.19 -5.27 11.25
CA TYR A 334 11.31 -4.13 11.48
C TYR A 334 9.90 -4.52 11.94
N ARG A 335 9.57 -5.81 11.88
CA ARG A 335 8.29 -6.38 12.28
C ARG A 335 7.08 -5.76 11.56
N PHE A 336 7.18 -5.45 10.27
CA PHE A 336 6.01 -5.15 9.44
C PHE A 336 5.07 -6.34 9.37
N ASP A 337 3.76 -6.12 9.31
CA ASP A 337 2.69 -7.13 9.32
C ASP A 337 2.29 -7.59 7.92
N GLY A 338 2.94 -7.05 6.89
CA GLY A 338 2.64 -7.35 5.50
C GLY A 338 3.15 -6.29 4.56
N PHE A 339 2.71 -6.36 3.31
CA PHE A 339 3.24 -5.55 2.22
C PHE A 339 2.17 -5.12 1.22
N ARG A 340 2.34 -3.92 0.65
CA ARG A 340 1.81 -3.61 -0.67
C ARG A 340 2.93 -3.77 -1.68
N PHE A 341 2.70 -4.56 -2.72
CA PHE A 341 3.61 -4.69 -3.85
C PHE A 341 3.24 -3.66 -4.90
N ASP A 342 4.14 -2.72 -5.15
CA ASP A 342 3.90 -1.59 -6.05
C ASP A 342 4.32 -1.89 -7.48
N GLY A 343 3.52 -1.41 -8.44
CA GLY A 343 3.74 -1.62 -9.87
C GLY A 343 3.59 -3.09 -10.31
N VAL A 344 2.67 -3.85 -9.72
CA VAL A 344 2.43 -5.26 -10.09
C VAL A 344 2.03 -5.39 -11.55
N THR A 345 1.25 -4.44 -12.11
CA THR A 345 0.97 -4.41 -13.56
C THR A 345 2.26 -4.39 -14.39
N SER A 346 3.28 -3.65 -13.96
CA SER A 346 4.57 -3.56 -14.66
C SER A 346 5.32 -4.90 -14.60
N MET A 347 5.19 -5.62 -13.48
CA MET A 347 5.78 -6.95 -13.30
C MET A 347 5.08 -8.01 -14.15
N LEU A 348 3.75 -8.00 -14.20
CA LEU A 348 2.94 -9.06 -14.82
C LEU A 348 3.12 -9.15 -16.33
N TYR A 349 3.46 -8.05 -17.01
CA TYR A 349 3.50 -7.99 -18.46
C TYR A 349 4.80 -7.40 -18.99
N HIS A 350 5.35 -7.98 -20.05
CA HIS A 350 6.54 -7.44 -20.73
C HIS A 350 6.32 -6.06 -21.36
N HIS A 351 5.07 -5.66 -21.63
CA HIS A 351 4.72 -4.31 -22.07
C HIS A 351 4.40 -3.36 -20.90
N HIS A 352 4.44 -3.86 -19.66
CA HIS A 352 4.26 -3.11 -18.42
C HIS A 352 2.91 -2.35 -18.31
N GLY A 353 1.87 -2.84 -18.99
CA GLY A 353 0.59 -2.14 -19.15
C GLY A 353 0.62 -0.88 -20.04
N MET A 354 1.77 -0.52 -20.63
CA MET A 354 1.91 0.72 -21.39
C MET A 354 1.23 0.62 -22.76
N GLY A 355 0.39 1.60 -23.07
CA GLY A 355 -0.37 1.65 -24.33
C GLY A 355 -1.46 0.58 -24.45
N MET A 356 -1.78 -0.12 -23.36
CA MET A 356 -2.80 -1.15 -23.31
C MET A 356 -4.06 -0.62 -22.64
N SER A 357 -5.22 -1.03 -23.15
CA SER A 357 -6.50 -0.85 -22.47
C SER A 357 -6.98 -2.23 -22.06
N PHE A 358 -7.06 -2.48 -20.75
CA PHE A 358 -7.57 -3.74 -20.21
C PHE A 358 -9.10 -3.71 -20.24
N GLY A 359 -9.69 -4.03 -21.40
CA GLY A 359 -11.13 -3.98 -21.64
C GLY A 359 -11.92 -5.14 -21.03
N GLY A 360 -11.23 -6.09 -20.38
CA GLY A 360 -11.82 -7.28 -19.76
C GLY A 360 -11.81 -8.50 -20.67
N GLY A 361 -11.18 -8.40 -21.86
CA GLY A 361 -10.94 -9.55 -22.72
C GLY A 361 -9.87 -10.45 -22.11
N TYR A 362 -10.18 -11.71 -21.79
CA TYR A 362 -9.24 -12.56 -21.07
C TYR A 362 -7.92 -12.82 -21.82
N SER A 363 -7.87 -12.71 -23.15
CA SER A 363 -6.62 -12.77 -23.92
C SER A 363 -5.62 -11.66 -23.59
N GLU A 364 -6.07 -10.57 -22.95
CA GLU A 364 -5.19 -9.48 -22.47
C GLU A 364 -4.39 -9.91 -21.23
N TYR A 365 -4.81 -10.95 -20.53
CA TYR A 365 -4.22 -11.41 -19.26
C TYR A 365 -3.45 -12.74 -19.37
N PHE A 366 -3.59 -13.44 -20.50
CA PHE A 366 -2.95 -14.73 -20.78
C PHE A 366 -2.37 -14.72 -22.19
N GLY A 367 -1.11 -15.12 -22.31
CA GLY A 367 -0.38 -15.13 -23.58
C GLY A 367 1.12 -14.90 -23.36
N MET A 368 1.86 -14.78 -24.46
CA MET A 368 3.32 -14.61 -24.45
C MET A 368 3.77 -13.24 -23.92
N HIS A 369 2.85 -12.29 -23.76
CA HIS A 369 3.14 -10.97 -23.19
C HIS A 369 3.20 -10.97 -21.67
N VAL A 370 2.75 -12.04 -21.01
CA VAL A 370 2.86 -12.21 -19.56
C VAL A 370 4.28 -12.60 -19.20
N ASP A 371 4.87 -11.93 -18.21
CA ASP A 371 6.18 -12.27 -17.69
C ASP A 371 6.06 -13.41 -16.66
N GLU A 372 6.29 -14.64 -17.10
CA GLU A 372 6.18 -15.81 -16.23
C GLU A 372 7.24 -15.85 -15.12
N ASP A 373 8.42 -15.27 -15.34
CA ASP A 373 9.45 -15.20 -14.31
C ASP A 373 8.97 -14.31 -13.14
N ALA A 374 8.36 -13.17 -13.46
CA ALA A 374 7.77 -12.28 -12.47
C ALA A 374 6.56 -12.91 -11.77
N VAL A 375 5.66 -13.57 -12.52
CA VAL A 375 4.50 -14.28 -11.95
C VAL A 375 4.95 -15.35 -10.96
N VAL A 376 5.94 -16.18 -11.32
CA VAL A 376 6.49 -17.20 -10.42
C VAL A 376 7.14 -16.56 -9.20
N HIS A 377 7.86 -15.44 -9.36
CA HIS A 377 8.41 -14.71 -8.23
C HIS A 377 7.31 -14.24 -7.26
N LEU A 378 6.22 -13.66 -7.75
CA LEU A 378 5.09 -13.24 -6.92
C LEU A 378 4.41 -14.41 -6.21
N MET A 379 4.22 -15.54 -6.91
CA MET A 379 3.65 -16.76 -6.31
C MET A 379 4.55 -17.29 -5.18
N VAL A 380 5.86 -17.40 -5.40
CA VAL A 380 6.77 -17.87 -4.34
C VAL A 380 6.85 -16.87 -3.19
N SER A 381 6.89 -15.57 -3.46
CA SER A 381 6.86 -14.53 -2.42
C SER A 381 5.63 -14.66 -1.53
N ASN A 382 4.43 -14.76 -2.11
CA ASN A 382 3.20 -14.95 -1.35
C ASN A 382 3.17 -16.28 -0.60
N HIS A 383 3.64 -17.38 -1.22
CA HIS A 383 3.71 -18.68 -0.56
C HIS A 383 4.61 -18.65 0.68
N VAL A 384 5.83 -18.11 0.54
CA VAL A 384 6.81 -18.00 1.63
C VAL A 384 6.27 -17.12 2.75
N LEU A 385 5.71 -15.95 2.41
CA LEU A 385 5.17 -15.02 3.40
C LEU A 385 4.05 -15.65 4.21
N HIS A 386 3.04 -16.24 3.58
CA HIS A 386 1.91 -16.85 4.29
C HIS A 386 2.27 -18.16 5.01
N THR A 387 3.32 -18.86 4.57
CA THR A 387 3.77 -20.07 5.26
C THR A 387 4.55 -19.74 6.53
N LEU A 388 5.40 -18.71 6.50
CA LEU A 388 6.20 -18.28 7.66
C LEU A 388 5.41 -17.36 8.60
N TYR A 389 4.48 -16.57 8.03
CA TYR A 389 3.68 -15.57 8.73
C TYR A 389 2.21 -15.69 8.29
N PRO A 390 1.43 -16.60 8.91
CA PRO A 390 0.04 -16.85 8.48
C PRO A 390 -0.88 -15.62 8.54
N GLU A 391 -0.59 -14.68 9.45
CA GLU A 391 -1.33 -13.43 9.63
C GLU A 391 -0.84 -12.31 8.69
N CYS A 392 0.11 -12.58 7.80
CA CYS A 392 0.61 -11.62 6.83
C CYS A 392 -0.53 -11.08 5.95
N ILE A 393 -0.38 -9.81 5.55
CA ILE A 393 -1.28 -9.15 4.61
C ILE A 393 -0.48 -8.81 3.36
N THR A 394 -0.87 -9.32 2.19
CA THR A 394 -0.27 -8.89 0.92
C THR A 394 -1.28 -8.23 -0.01
N ILE A 395 -0.96 -7.01 -0.44
CA ILE A 395 -1.80 -6.15 -1.29
C ILE A 395 -1.08 -5.94 -2.63
N ALA A 396 -1.77 -6.16 -3.75
CA ALA A 396 -1.24 -5.89 -5.08
C ALA A 396 -1.73 -4.53 -5.61
N GLU A 397 -0.81 -3.67 -6.02
CA GLU A 397 -1.10 -2.52 -6.87
C GLU A 397 -1.12 -2.95 -8.34
N ASP A 398 -2.28 -3.44 -8.80
CA ASP A 398 -2.52 -3.85 -10.17
C ASP A 398 -3.73 -3.12 -10.76
N VAL A 399 -3.48 -2.28 -11.75
CA VAL A 399 -4.52 -1.60 -12.53
C VAL A 399 -5.16 -2.51 -13.57
N SER A 400 -4.49 -3.58 -14.02
CA SER A 400 -5.01 -4.43 -15.10
C SER A 400 -6.25 -5.21 -14.67
N GLY A 401 -6.25 -5.72 -13.45
CA GLY A 401 -7.30 -6.59 -12.94
C GLY A 401 -7.15 -8.05 -13.36
N MET A 402 -5.92 -8.55 -13.28
CA MET A 402 -5.58 -9.93 -13.64
C MET A 402 -6.45 -10.96 -12.88
N PRO A 403 -7.20 -11.82 -13.58
CA PRO A 403 -8.01 -12.85 -12.94
C PRO A 403 -7.21 -13.84 -12.10
N GLY A 404 -7.60 -14.02 -10.84
CA GLY A 404 -6.92 -14.92 -9.90
C GLY A 404 -5.75 -14.28 -9.15
N LEU A 405 -5.47 -12.99 -9.34
CA LEU A 405 -4.38 -12.29 -8.65
C LEU A 405 -4.50 -12.46 -7.12
N CYS A 406 -5.72 -12.29 -6.60
CA CYS A 406 -6.01 -12.36 -5.16
C CYS A 406 -6.66 -13.68 -4.72
N ARG A 407 -6.32 -14.78 -5.40
CA ARG A 407 -6.75 -16.14 -5.04
C ARG A 407 -5.59 -16.92 -4.44
N PRO A 408 -5.86 -17.91 -3.55
CA PRO A 408 -4.83 -18.83 -3.10
C PRO A 408 -4.14 -19.52 -4.27
N ILE A 409 -2.82 -19.77 -4.14
CA ILE A 409 -2.02 -20.43 -5.18
C ILE A 409 -2.56 -21.83 -5.50
N THR A 410 -3.00 -22.56 -4.48
CA THR A 410 -3.66 -23.88 -4.59
C THR A 410 -5.04 -23.85 -5.25
N LYS A 411 -5.58 -22.66 -5.51
CA LYS A 411 -6.86 -22.41 -6.20
C LYS A 411 -6.65 -21.69 -7.55
N GLY A 412 -5.43 -21.71 -8.09
CA GLY A 412 -5.11 -21.08 -9.39
C GLY A 412 -4.67 -19.63 -9.31
N GLY A 413 -4.46 -19.07 -8.12
CA GLY A 413 -4.10 -17.67 -7.98
C GLY A 413 -2.61 -17.37 -7.82
N LEU A 414 -2.32 -16.09 -7.62
CA LEU A 414 -0.96 -15.58 -7.32
C LEU A 414 -0.70 -15.44 -5.82
N GLY A 415 -1.73 -15.61 -4.98
CA GLY A 415 -1.60 -15.67 -3.53
C GLY A 415 -1.68 -14.32 -2.80
N PHE A 416 -2.05 -13.24 -3.47
CA PHE A 416 -2.33 -11.98 -2.78
C PHE A 416 -3.64 -12.06 -1.97
N ASP A 417 -3.71 -11.34 -0.85
CA ASP A 417 -4.96 -11.21 -0.10
C ASP A 417 -5.90 -10.20 -0.76
N TYR A 418 -5.35 -9.06 -1.21
CA TYR A 418 -6.12 -7.95 -1.77
C TYR A 418 -5.47 -7.32 -3.00
N ARG A 419 -6.30 -6.66 -3.82
CA ARG A 419 -5.84 -5.67 -4.81
C ARG A 419 -6.47 -4.29 -4.59
N LEU A 420 -5.79 -3.26 -5.05
CA LEU A 420 -6.34 -1.90 -5.06
C LEU A 420 -7.46 -1.73 -6.10
N ALA A 421 -8.59 -1.10 -5.73
CA ALA A 421 -9.70 -0.77 -6.63
C ALA A 421 -9.43 0.54 -7.39
N MET A 422 -8.40 0.54 -8.24
CA MET A 422 -7.83 1.76 -8.83
C MET A 422 -8.78 2.54 -9.77
N ALA A 423 -9.84 1.91 -10.28
CA ALA A 423 -10.82 2.57 -11.15
C ALA A 423 -11.81 3.50 -10.40
N VAL A 424 -11.91 3.37 -9.07
CA VAL A 424 -12.88 4.14 -8.27
C VAL A 424 -12.51 5.63 -8.17
N PRO A 425 -11.27 6.02 -7.85
CA PRO A 425 -10.85 7.42 -7.88
C PRO A 425 -11.07 8.08 -9.24
N ASP A 426 -10.70 7.41 -10.33
CA ASP A 426 -10.88 7.93 -11.70
C ASP A 426 -12.34 8.25 -11.98
N LYS A 427 -13.27 7.43 -11.48
CA LYS A 427 -14.71 7.67 -11.61
C LYS A 427 -15.15 8.93 -10.88
N TRP A 428 -14.67 9.14 -9.65
CA TRP A 428 -15.01 10.33 -8.89
C TRP A 428 -14.43 11.60 -9.52
N ILE A 429 -13.19 11.56 -9.99
CA ILE A 429 -12.57 12.68 -10.72
C ILE A 429 -13.35 12.98 -12.00
N GLN A 430 -13.65 11.95 -12.80
CA GLN A 430 -14.40 12.11 -14.04
C GLN A 430 -15.71 12.84 -13.78
N ILE A 431 -16.48 12.39 -12.79
CA ILE A 431 -17.79 12.96 -12.47
C ILE A 431 -17.66 14.39 -11.95
N LEU A 432 -16.71 14.66 -11.05
CA LEU A 432 -16.52 16.00 -10.48
C LEU A 432 -15.97 17.01 -11.49
N LYS A 433 -15.21 16.55 -12.48
CA LYS A 433 -14.58 17.38 -13.50
C LYS A 433 -15.50 17.65 -14.70
N GLU A 434 -16.27 16.64 -15.12
CA GLU A 434 -16.95 16.65 -16.42
C GLU A 434 -18.47 16.80 -16.32
N GLN A 435 -19.08 16.61 -15.15
CA GLN A 435 -20.53 16.51 -15.01
C GLN A 435 -21.08 17.44 -13.91
N ARG A 436 -22.29 17.96 -14.14
CA ARG A 436 -23.07 18.64 -13.09
C ARG A 436 -23.79 17.62 -12.21
N ASP A 437 -24.09 17.98 -10.97
CA ASP A 437 -24.72 17.08 -9.98
C ASP A 437 -26.00 16.39 -10.52
N GLU A 438 -26.82 17.10 -11.30
CA GLU A 438 -28.07 16.55 -11.85
C GLU A 438 -27.84 15.47 -12.94
N GLU A 439 -26.66 15.50 -13.57
CA GLU A 439 -26.25 14.63 -14.68
C GLU A 439 -25.59 13.35 -14.19
N TRP A 440 -25.24 13.26 -12.90
CA TRP A 440 -24.58 12.09 -12.33
C TRP A 440 -25.39 10.82 -12.58
N ASP A 441 -24.79 9.87 -13.28
CA ASP A 441 -25.37 8.55 -13.53
C ASP A 441 -25.08 7.63 -12.33
N LEU A 442 -26.10 7.43 -11.49
CA LEU A 442 -25.98 6.57 -10.31
C LEU A 442 -25.81 5.10 -10.68
N HIS A 443 -26.32 4.66 -11.84
CA HIS A 443 -26.07 3.30 -12.33
C HIS A 443 -24.61 3.11 -12.65
N ASN A 444 -23.99 4.10 -13.28
CA ASN A 444 -22.57 4.06 -13.59
C ASN A 444 -21.69 4.08 -12.32
N ILE A 445 -22.02 4.93 -11.34
CA ILE A 445 -21.32 4.98 -10.04
C ILE A 445 -21.42 3.64 -9.32
N VAL A 446 -22.64 3.11 -9.15
CA VAL A 446 -22.86 1.84 -8.46
C VAL A 446 -22.18 0.71 -9.22
N HIS A 447 -22.25 0.70 -10.55
CA HIS A 447 -21.53 -0.29 -11.36
C HIS A 447 -20.02 -0.23 -11.12
N THR A 448 -19.40 0.96 -11.12
CA THR A 448 -17.96 1.07 -10.85
C THR A 448 -17.58 0.56 -9.47
N LEU A 449 -18.36 0.84 -8.44
CA LEU A 449 -18.11 0.36 -7.08
C LEU A 449 -18.35 -1.15 -6.95
N THR A 450 -19.30 -1.71 -7.69
CA THR A 450 -19.70 -3.12 -7.54
C THR A 450 -19.10 -4.06 -8.59
N ASN A 451 -18.49 -3.55 -9.66
CA ASN A 451 -17.91 -4.33 -10.74
C ASN A 451 -16.52 -4.86 -10.36
N ARG A 452 -16.51 -5.95 -9.62
CA ARG A 452 -15.32 -6.61 -9.09
C ARG A 452 -15.51 -8.11 -9.02
N ARG A 453 -14.40 -8.84 -8.95
CA ARG A 453 -14.40 -10.31 -9.00
C ARG A 453 -14.83 -10.88 -7.66
N SER A 454 -15.66 -11.92 -7.70
CA SER A 454 -16.08 -12.63 -6.49
C SER A 454 -14.92 -13.42 -5.90
N GLN A 455 -14.85 -13.49 -4.56
CA GLN A 455 -13.82 -14.20 -3.81
C GLN A 455 -12.37 -13.75 -4.06
N GLU A 456 -12.19 -12.51 -4.52
CA GLU A 456 -10.92 -11.79 -4.59
C GLU A 456 -11.07 -10.51 -3.76
N GLY A 457 -10.25 -10.35 -2.72
CA GLY A 457 -10.34 -9.17 -1.85
C GLY A 457 -9.96 -7.90 -2.59
N SER A 458 -10.69 -6.81 -2.36
CA SER A 458 -10.30 -5.49 -2.89
C SER A 458 -10.29 -4.40 -1.82
N ILE A 459 -9.22 -3.62 -1.79
CA ILE A 459 -9.13 -2.39 -1.00
C ILE A 459 -9.65 -1.23 -1.85
N VAL A 460 -10.73 -0.61 -1.40
CA VAL A 460 -11.34 0.53 -2.07
C VAL A 460 -10.95 1.84 -1.40
N TYR A 461 -10.85 2.89 -2.19
CA TYR A 461 -10.56 4.25 -1.73
C TYR A 461 -11.18 5.25 -2.72
N ALA A 462 -11.55 6.42 -2.22
CA ALA A 462 -12.21 7.45 -3.02
C ALA A 462 -11.20 8.33 -3.78
N GLU A 463 -10.00 8.48 -3.22
CA GLU A 463 -8.85 9.21 -3.74
C GLU A 463 -7.58 8.63 -3.09
N SER A 464 -6.44 8.67 -3.79
CA SER A 464 -5.15 8.18 -3.32
C SER A 464 -4.11 9.30 -3.19
N HIS A 465 -2.89 8.89 -2.87
CA HIS A 465 -1.72 9.73 -2.92
C HIS A 465 -1.44 10.31 -4.33
N ASP A 466 -1.83 9.65 -5.42
CA ASP A 466 -1.65 10.15 -6.80
C ASP A 466 -2.50 11.40 -7.05
N GLN A 467 -3.78 11.37 -6.69
CA GLN A 467 -4.67 12.54 -6.81
C GLN A 467 -4.29 13.68 -5.85
N ALA A 468 -3.55 13.36 -4.79
CA ALA A 468 -3.01 14.39 -3.91
C ALA A 468 -1.82 15.13 -4.54
N LEU A 469 -1.14 14.59 -5.56
CA LEU A 469 0.04 15.21 -6.16
C LEU A 469 -0.28 16.42 -7.04
N VAL A 470 0.72 17.28 -7.24
CA VAL A 470 0.64 18.41 -8.17
C VAL A 470 0.30 17.94 -9.58
N GLY A 471 -0.71 18.57 -10.18
CA GLY A 471 -1.23 18.20 -11.50
C GLY A 471 -2.63 17.58 -11.45
N ASP A 472 -3.09 17.18 -10.26
CA ASP A 472 -4.49 16.84 -9.99
C ASP A 472 -5.02 17.68 -8.79
N LYS A 473 -6.24 17.40 -8.34
CA LYS A 473 -6.87 18.00 -7.15
C LYS A 473 -7.43 16.88 -6.25
N SER A 474 -7.35 17.09 -4.94
CA SER A 474 -8.08 16.27 -3.97
C SER A 474 -9.59 16.37 -4.17
N LEU A 475 -10.38 15.42 -3.67
CA LEU A 475 -11.84 15.48 -3.71
C LEU A 475 -12.35 16.78 -3.07
N ALA A 476 -11.77 17.16 -1.93
CA ALA A 476 -12.12 18.41 -1.25
C ALA A 476 -11.89 19.63 -2.14
N PHE A 477 -10.75 19.68 -2.86
CA PHE A 477 -10.42 20.81 -3.72
C PHE A 477 -11.19 20.79 -5.05
N TRP A 478 -11.57 19.62 -5.59
CA TRP A 478 -12.56 19.51 -6.68
C TRP A 478 -13.93 20.05 -6.28
N LEU A 479 -14.33 19.83 -5.02
CA LEU A 479 -15.66 20.18 -4.52
C LEU A 479 -15.80 21.65 -4.11
N MET A 480 -14.75 22.24 -3.54
CA MET A 480 -14.81 23.54 -2.86
C MET A 480 -13.82 24.58 -3.43
N ASP A 481 -12.79 24.14 -4.15
CA ASP A 481 -11.77 24.98 -4.78
C ASP A 481 -11.27 26.11 -3.84
N GLN A 482 -11.13 27.34 -4.35
CA GLN A 482 -10.60 28.48 -3.58
C GLN A 482 -11.49 28.91 -2.41
N GLU A 483 -12.78 28.55 -2.37
CA GLU A 483 -13.63 28.89 -1.21
C GLU A 483 -13.15 28.21 0.07
N MET A 484 -12.35 27.14 -0.02
CA MET A 484 -11.72 26.50 1.15
C MET A 484 -10.86 27.47 1.97
N TYR A 485 -10.25 28.48 1.33
CA TYR A 485 -9.33 29.40 1.98
C TYR A 485 -10.04 30.50 2.80
N THR A 486 -11.29 30.82 2.47
CA THR A 486 -12.03 31.94 3.07
C THR A 486 -13.29 31.51 3.82
N ASN A 487 -13.86 30.35 3.48
CA ASN A 487 -15.20 29.94 3.94
C ASN A 487 -15.23 28.67 4.79
N MET A 488 -14.06 28.15 5.17
CA MET A 488 -13.95 27.02 6.11
C MET A 488 -14.08 27.40 7.59
N SER A 489 -14.33 28.67 7.93
CA SER A 489 -14.65 29.08 9.30
C SER A 489 -16.10 28.73 9.64
N ALA A 490 -16.31 28.12 10.80
CA ALA A 490 -17.60 27.87 11.42
C ALA A 490 -18.22 29.14 12.03
N LEU A 491 -17.45 30.24 12.14
CA LEU A 491 -17.92 31.52 12.67
C LEU A 491 -18.68 32.37 11.65
N ILE A 492 -18.64 31.98 10.37
CA ILE A 492 -19.38 32.63 9.29
C ILE A 492 -20.43 31.68 8.71
N PRO A 493 -21.50 32.21 8.12
CA PRO A 493 -22.50 31.39 7.42
C PRO A 493 -21.84 30.52 6.34
N MET A 494 -22.26 29.25 6.28
CA MET A 494 -21.77 28.30 5.28
C MET A 494 -22.30 28.69 3.91
N THR A 495 -21.42 28.88 2.93
CA THR A 495 -21.84 29.15 1.54
C THR A 495 -22.43 27.87 0.94
N PRO A 496 -23.29 27.99 -0.09
CA PRO A 496 -23.81 26.81 -0.80
C PRO A 496 -22.72 25.90 -1.39
N VAL A 497 -21.55 26.45 -1.73
CA VAL A 497 -20.41 25.70 -2.26
C VAL A 497 -19.72 24.89 -1.16
N ILE A 498 -19.43 25.50 -0.01
CA ILE A 498 -18.85 24.79 1.14
C ILE A 498 -19.83 23.75 1.69
N ASP A 499 -21.13 24.07 1.75
CA ASP A 499 -22.17 23.11 2.14
C ASP A 499 -22.17 21.88 1.21
N ARG A 500 -22.28 22.12 -0.11
CA ARG A 500 -22.18 21.08 -1.12
C ARG A 500 -20.93 20.24 -0.94
N GLY A 501 -19.77 20.88 -0.76
CA GLY A 501 -18.49 20.19 -0.68
C GLY A 501 -18.35 19.33 0.56
N ILE A 502 -18.74 19.85 1.73
CA ILE A 502 -18.73 19.07 2.97
C ILE A 502 -19.68 17.87 2.88
N GLN A 503 -20.90 18.06 2.36
CA GLN A 503 -21.85 16.96 2.24
C GLN A 503 -21.37 15.88 1.26
N LEU A 504 -20.97 16.27 0.04
CA LEU A 504 -20.53 15.32 -0.98
C LEU A 504 -19.23 14.62 -0.61
N HIS A 505 -18.29 15.29 0.07
CA HIS A 505 -17.06 14.65 0.55
C HIS A 505 -17.36 13.48 1.50
N LYS A 506 -18.27 13.69 2.47
CA LYS A 506 -18.74 12.63 3.38
C LYS A 506 -19.45 11.51 2.63
N MET A 507 -20.39 11.86 1.76
CA MET A 507 -21.20 10.88 1.03
C MET A 507 -20.38 10.02 0.07
N ILE A 508 -19.47 10.62 -0.70
CA ILE A 508 -18.58 9.91 -1.62
C ILE A 508 -17.76 8.87 -0.85
N ARG A 509 -17.18 9.27 0.28
CA ARG A 509 -16.35 8.36 1.11
C ARG A 509 -17.16 7.24 1.75
N LEU A 510 -18.32 7.56 2.33
CA LEU A 510 -19.18 6.54 2.92
C LEU A 510 -19.70 5.57 1.86
N LEU A 511 -20.16 6.05 0.70
CA LEU A 511 -20.59 5.19 -0.41
C LEU A 511 -19.45 4.31 -0.91
N THR A 512 -18.26 4.89 -1.07
CA THR A 512 -17.06 4.14 -1.49
C THR A 512 -16.72 3.03 -0.50
N GLN A 513 -16.63 3.34 0.80
CA GLN A 513 -16.32 2.35 1.84
C GLN A 513 -17.39 1.26 1.94
N SER A 514 -18.66 1.63 2.02
CA SER A 514 -19.75 0.70 2.28
C SER A 514 -20.09 -0.19 1.09
N LEU A 515 -19.85 0.26 -0.16
CA LEU A 515 -20.24 -0.48 -1.37
C LEU A 515 -19.08 -1.08 -2.16
N GLY A 516 -17.88 -0.49 -2.10
CA GLY A 516 -16.84 -0.76 -3.10
C GLY A 516 -15.76 -1.80 -2.75
N GLY A 517 -15.62 -2.17 -1.47
CA GLY A 517 -14.42 -2.85 -0.95
C GLY A 517 -14.69 -4.02 0.01
N GLU A 518 -13.72 -4.93 0.15
CA GLU A 518 -13.52 -5.80 1.33
C GLU A 518 -12.56 -5.15 2.36
N GLY A 519 -11.92 -4.05 1.97
CA GLY A 519 -11.19 -3.15 2.86
C GLY A 519 -11.26 -1.72 2.33
N TYR A 520 -10.87 -0.76 3.16
CA TYR A 520 -10.90 0.67 2.87
C TYR A 520 -9.52 1.28 3.05
N LEU A 521 -9.15 2.24 2.20
CA LEU A 521 -7.93 3.02 2.32
C LEU A 521 -8.22 4.52 2.28
N ASN A 522 -7.48 5.29 3.08
CA ASN A 522 -7.46 6.74 3.06
C ASN A 522 -6.01 7.24 3.11
N PHE A 523 -5.65 8.14 2.19
CA PHE A 523 -4.36 8.82 2.21
C PHE A 523 -4.35 9.98 3.21
N MET A 524 -3.26 10.11 3.97
CA MET A 524 -3.13 11.06 5.06
C MET A 524 -3.52 12.49 4.67
N GLY A 525 -4.39 13.13 5.46
CA GLY A 525 -4.95 14.46 5.21
C GLY A 525 -6.32 14.44 4.53
N ASN A 526 -6.59 13.47 3.67
CA ASN A 526 -7.87 13.40 2.95
C ASN A 526 -9.02 13.09 3.92
N GLU A 527 -8.72 12.55 5.11
CA GLU A 527 -9.72 12.27 6.13
C GLU A 527 -10.51 13.49 6.58
N PHE A 528 -9.87 14.66 6.55
CA PHE A 528 -10.48 15.93 6.93
C PHE A 528 -10.65 16.90 5.76
N GLY A 529 -10.47 16.44 4.52
CA GLY A 529 -10.53 17.28 3.34
C GLY A 529 -9.42 18.33 3.32
N HIS A 530 -8.16 17.89 3.48
CA HIS A 530 -6.99 18.76 3.43
C HIS A 530 -7.01 19.63 2.15
N PRO A 531 -6.78 20.96 2.25
CA PRO A 531 -6.79 21.87 1.10
C PRO A 531 -5.55 21.69 0.22
N GLU A 532 -5.46 22.46 -0.86
CA GLU A 532 -4.28 22.51 -1.75
C GLU A 532 -3.96 21.15 -2.40
N TRP A 533 -2.68 20.86 -2.59
CA TRP A 533 -2.12 19.63 -3.14
C TRP A 533 -0.76 19.34 -2.48
N LEU A 534 -0.20 18.18 -2.77
CA LEU A 534 1.12 17.71 -2.37
C LEU A 534 2.10 17.96 -3.53
N ASP A 535 3.21 18.65 -3.26
CA ASP A 535 4.29 18.79 -4.23
C ASP A 535 5.62 18.67 -3.49
N PHE A 536 6.49 17.79 -3.99
CA PHE A 536 7.79 17.55 -3.40
C PHE A 536 8.82 18.56 -3.91
N PRO A 537 9.88 18.85 -3.13
CA PRO A 537 11.01 19.66 -3.58
C PRO A 537 11.60 19.11 -4.88
N ARG A 538 11.62 19.96 -5.91
CA ARG A 538 12.20 19.67 -7.21
C ARG A 538 12.60 20.96 -7.92
N LYS A 539 13.39 20.84 -8.98
CA LYS A 539 13.84 21.99 -9.79
C LYS A 539 12.66 22.87 -10.26
N GLY A 540 11.52 22.27 -10.58
CA GLY A 540 10.33 22.97 -11.06
C GLY A 540 9.60 23.84 -10.04
N ASN A 541 9.90 23.70 -8.75
CA ASN A 541 9.33 24.52 -7.67
C ASN A 541 10.42 25.13 -6.76
N ASN A 542 11.65 25.24 -7.27
CA ASN A 542 12.82 25.76 -6.56
C ASN A 542 13.14 25.02 -5.26
N GLU A 543 13.02 23.68 -5.27
CA GLU A 543 13.27 22.83 -4.10
C GLU A 543 12.40 23.21 -2.89
N SER A 544 11.15 23.63 -3.14
CA SER A 544 10.24 24.09 -2.11
C SER A 544 9.64 22.94 -1.29
N TYR A 545 9.58 23.14 0.02
CA TYR A 545 8.88 22.25 0.96
C TYR A 545 7.50 22.78 1.36
N THR A 546 7.01 23.86 0.74
CA THR A 546 5.74 24.50 1.10
C THR A 546 4.55 23.54 1.03
N TYR A 547 4.51 22.66 0.02
CA TYR A 547 3.44 21.70 -0.19
C TYR A 547 3.83 20.27 0.24
N ALA A 548 5.08 20.02 0.63
CA ALA A 548 5.57 18.72 1.09
C ALA A 548 5.31 18.52 2.60
N ARG A 549 4.06 18.74 3.03
CA ARG A 549 3.64 18.78 4.44
C ARG A 549 2.16 18.40 4.60
N ARG A 550 1.71 18.24 5.84
CA ARG A 550 0.30 18.09 6.21
C ARG A 550 -0.09 19.09 7.27
N GLN A 551 -1.09 19.92 6.96
CA GLN A 551 -1.58 21.00 7.81
C GLN A 551 -2.49 20.46 8.92
N PHE A 552 -1.97 19.60 9.80
CA PHE A 552 -2.73 19.04 10.92
C PHE A 552 -3.17 20.11 11.92
N ASP A 553 -2.51 21.26 11.93
CA ASP A 553 -2.89 22.46 12.67
C ASP A 553 -4.28 22.98 12.28
N LEU A 554 -4.77 22.70 11.06
CA LEU A 554 -6.16 22.99 10.67
C LEU A 554 -7.17 22.24 11.56
N LEU A 555 -6.79 21.08 12.09
CA LEU A 555 -7.58 20.32 13.06
C LEU A 555 -7.40 20.83 14.48
N ASP A 556 -6.36 21.60 14.79
CA ASP A 556 -6.16 22.13 16.13
C ASP A 556 -6.95 23.45 16.34
N MET A 557 -7.47 24.05 15.26
CA MET A 557 -8.30 25.26 15.29
C MET A 557 -9.80 24.93 15.37
N ASP A 558 -10.38 25.01 16.56
CA ASP A 558 -11.79 24.66 16.87
C ASP A 558 -12.84 25.34 15.97
N HIS A 559 -12.52 26.52 15.46
CA HIS A 559 -13.43 27.33 14.66
C HIS A 559 -13.43 26.96 13.17
N LEU A 560 -12.61 25.99 12.73
CA LEU A 560 -12.57 25.54 11.33
C LEU A 560 -13.40 24.27 11.11
N ARG A 561 -14.02 24.18 9.94
CA ARG A 561 -14.93 23.10 9.52
C ARG A 561 -14.22 21.78 9.20
N TYR A 562 -12.89 21.75 9.07
CA TYR A 562 -12.12 20.52 8.83
C TYR A 562 -12.36 19.44 9.91
N ARG A 563 -12.56 19.86 11.17
CA ARG A 563 -12.93 18.95 12.27
C ARG A 563 -14.23 18.20 12.05
N GLN A 564 -15.16 18.78 11.30
CA GLN A 564 -16.45 18.16 11.02
C GLN A 564 -16.28 16.98 10.05
N LEU A 565 -15.38 17.11 9.06
CA LEU A 565 -14.99 16.01 8.17
C LEU A 565 -14.19 14.94 8.91
N TYR A 566 -13.24 15.35 9.77
CA TYR A 566 -12.50 14.44 10.66
C TYR A 566 -13.43 13.62 11.57
N ALA A 567 -14.40 14.27 12.20
CA ALA A 567 -15.38 13.62 13.07
C ALA A 567 -16.25 12.62 12.30
N PHE A 568 -16.63 12.95 11.06
CA PHE A 568 -17.39 12.02 10.22
C PHE A 568 -16.56 10.80 9.82
N ASP A 569 -15.30 10.98 9.43
CA ASP A 569 -14.42 9.85 9.08
C ASP A 569 -14.22 8.90 10.27
N ARG A 570 -14.00 9.48 11.46
CA ARG A 570 -13.95 8.72 12.72
C ARG A 570 -15.24 7.94 12.96
N ALA A 571 -16.39 8.59 12.84
CA ALA A 571 -17.68 7.94 13.04
C ALA A 571 -17.93 6.83 12.00
N MET A 572 -17.56 7.05 10.74
CA MET A 572 -17.66 6.07 9.66
C MET A 572 -16.85 4.81 9.98
N ASN A 573 -15.58 4.94 10.36
CA ASN A 573 -14.71 3.80 10.68
C ASN A 573 -15.14 3.07 11.96
N LEU A 574 -15.57 3.79 13.00
CA LEU A 574 -16.07 3.16 14.24
C LEU A 574 -17.41 2.45 14.02
N THR A 575 -18.22 2.94 13.09
CA THR A 575 -19.46 2.27 12.70
C THR A 575 -19.12 1.01 11.89
N GLU A 576 -18.14 1.06 10.99
CA GLU A 576 -17.67 -0.14 10.29
C GLU A 576 -17.10 -1.18 11.26
N GLU A 577 -16.30 -0.77 12.26
CA GLU A 577 -15.79 -1.69 13.29
C GLU A 577 -16.92 -2.40 14.04
N LYS A 578 -18.02 -1.68 14.34
CA LYS A 578 -19.15 -2.24 15.07
C LYS A 578 -19.99 -3.23 14.24
N TYR A 579 -20.20 -2.94 12.95
CA TYR A 579 -21.12 -3.69 12.10
C TYR A 579 -20.44 -4.61 11.07
N GLY A 580 -19.13 -4.45 10.86
CA GLY A 580 -18.28 -5.32 10.04
C GLY A 580 -18.65 -5.43 8.56
N TRP A 581 -19.15 -4.36 7.92
CA TRP A 581 -19.65 -4.47 6.55
C TRP A 581 -18.58 -4.71 5.50
N LEU A 582 -17.32 -4.30 5.72
CA LEU A 582 -16.25 -4.59 4.75
C LEU A 582 -15.97 -6.10 4.70
N ALA A 583 -16.08 -6.80 5.82
CA ALA A 583 -15.90 -8.26 5.88
C ALA A 583 -17.15 -9.06 5.47
N SER A 584 -18.28 -8.40 5.24
CA SER A 584 -19.52 -9.03 4.76
C SER A 584 -19.47 -9.25 3.24
N PRO A 585 -20.21 -10.26 2.72
CA PRO A 585 -20.50 -10.35 1.30
C PRO A 585 -20.98 -9.03 0.71
N GLN A 586 -20.84 -8.92 -0.61
CA GLN A 586 -21.20 -7.74 -1.38
C GLN A 586 -22.64 -7.28 -1.09
N ALA A 587 -22.84 -5.95 -1.08
CA ALA A 587 -24.13 -5.35 -0.80
C ALA A 587 -25.21 -5.78 -1.80
N HIS A 588 -26.45 -5.79 -1.33
CA HIS A 588 -27.61 -5.94 -2.19
C HIS A 588 -28.27 -4.58 -2.42
N VAL A 589 -28.13 -4.06 -3.64
CA VAL A 589 -28.70 -2.76 -4.05
C VAL A 589 -30.19 -2.93 -4.33
N MET A 590 -31.03 -2.29 -3.51
CA MET A 590 -32.49 -2.45 -3.54
C MET A 590 -33.20 -1.31 -4.27
N THR A 591 -32.62 -0.11 -4.26
CA THR A 591 -33.16 1.02 -5.01
C THR A 591 -32.00 1.80 -5.59
N LEU A 592 -32.09 2.04 -6.90
CA LEU A 592 -31.19 2.90 -7.63
C LEU A 592 -32.06 3.83 -8.50
N ASN A 593 -32.56 4.91 -7.89
CA ASN A 593 -33.46 5.83 -8.56
C ASN A 593 -32.66 6.99 -9.18
N GLN A 594 -32.56 6.99 -10.51
CA GLN A 594 -31.85 8.01 -11.27
C GLN A 594 -32.55 9.38 -11.28
N GLU A 595 -33.88 9.41 -11.26
CA GLU A 595 -34.66 10.65 -11.23
C GLU A 595 -34.56 11.29 -9.85
N ASP A 596 -34.84 10.51 -8.80
CA ASP A 596 -34.78 11.01 -7.43
C ASP A 596 -33.35 11.25 -6.94
N LYS A 597 -32.36 10.69 -7.64
CA LYS A 597 -30.95 10.59 -7.23
C LYS A 597 -30.77 9.88 -5.88
N VAL A 598 -31.53 8.80 -5.66
CA VAL A 598 -31.50 8.04 -4.40
C VAL A 598 -30.93 6.63 -4.60
N ILE A 599 -30.00 6.24 -3.72
CA ILE A 599 -29.44 4.89 -3.64
C ILE A 599 -29.85 4.28 -2.29
N VAL A 600 -30.38 3.05 -2.33
CA VAL A 600 -30.64 2.24 -1.14
C VAL A 600 -30.03 0.86 -1.33
N PHE A 601 -29.25 0.40 -0.36
CA PHE A 601 -28.73 -0.95 -0.32
C PHE A 601 -28.59 -1.49 1.10
N GLU A 602 -28.49 -2.81 1.21
CA GLU A 602 -28.19 -3.51 2.46
C GLU A 602 -26.81 -4.16 2.37
N ARG A 603 -26.01 -4.05 3.44
CA ARG A 603 -24.76 -4.80 3.61
C ARG A 603 -24.55 -5.11 5.10
N ALA A 604 -24.18 -6.35 5.44
CA ALA A 604 -24.08 -6.82 6.83
C ALA A 604 -25.33 -6.56 7.69
N ASN A 605 -26.54 -6.72 7.11
CA ASN A 605 -27.82 -6.39 7.76
C ASN A 605 -27.99 -4.92 8.18
N VAL A 606 -27.10 -4.04 7.70
CA VAL A 606 -27.18 -2.60 7.84
C VAL A 606 -27.74 -2.01 6.54
N LEU A 607 -28.66 -1.07 6.70
CA LEU A 607 -29.33 -0.37 5.61
C LEU A 607 -28.65 0.97 5.35
N PHE A 608 -28.34 1.25 4.10
CA PHE A 608 -27.73 2.50 3.65
C PHE A 608 -28.68 3.22 2.71
N ILE A 609 -28.87 4.52 2.95
CA ILE A 609 -29.75 5.38 2.16
C ILE A 609 -28.98 6.65 1.82
N PHE A 610 -28.78 6.91 0.53
CA PHE A 610 -28.11 8.11 0.03
C PHE A 610 -29.07 8.92 -0.83
N ASN A 611 -29.16 10.22 -0.60
CA ASN A 611 -29.83 11.16 -1.48
C ASN A 611 -28.80 12.12 -2.08
N PHE A 612 -28.40 11.85 -3.32
CA PHE A 612 -27.48 12.70 -4.10
C PHE A 612 -28.18 13.86 -4.80
N HIS A 613 -29.50 14.02 -4.64
CA HIS A 613 -30.21 15.12 -5.30
C HIS A 613 -29.65 16.46 -4.79
N PRO A 614 -29.32 17.43 -5.68
CA PRO A 614 -28.75 18.71 -5.27
C PRO A 614 -29.69 19.61 -4.45
N THR A 615 -31.01 19.46 -4.60
CA THR A 615 -32.02 20.37 -4.02
C THR A 615 -33.23 19.68 -3.38
N TYR A 616 -33.68 18.52 -3.87
CA TYR A 616 -34.91 17.90 -3.38
C TYR A 616 -34.68 17.03 -2.13
N SER A 617 -35.55 17.25 -1.15
CA SER A 617 -35.65 16.44 0.07
C SER A 617 -36.96 15.65 0.03
N TYR A 618 -36.96 14.42 0.50
CA TYR A 618 -38.13 13.54 0.43
C TYR A 618 -38.66 13.22 1.82
N ASN A 619 -39.89 13.59 2.13
CA ASN A 619 -40.50 13.43 3.47
C ASN A 619 -41.00 12.01 3.78
N ASP A 620 -41.56 11.34 2.76
CA ASP A 620 -42.18 10.01 2.88
C ASP A 620 -41.54 9.03 1.88
N TYR A 621 -40.21 9.05 1.76
CA TYR A 621 -39.52 8.17 0.82
C TYR A 621 -39.70 6.73 1.27
N ARG A 622 -40.36 5.89 0.46
CA ARG A 622 -40.59 4.50 0.82
C ARG A 622 -39.35 3.67 0.52
N VAL A 623 -38.85 2.98 1.54
CA VAL A 623 -37.63 2.17 1.48
C VAL A 623 -38.01 0.70 1.54
N PRO A 624 -37.58 -0.14 0.58
CA PRO A 624 -37.82 -1.58 0.62
C PRO A 624 -36.94 -2.24 1.69
N ILE A 625 -37.50 -3.19 2.46
CA ILE A 625 -36.84 -3.82 3.61
C ILE A 625 -37.04 -5.34 3.59
N GLY A 626 -35.94 -6.08 3.73
CA GLY A 626 -35.99 -7.55 3.82
C GLY A 626 -36.62 -8.03 5.14
N LEU A 627 -36.01 -7.65 6.26
CA LEU A 627 -36.35 -8.15 7.59
C LEU A 627 -37.29 -7.21 8.34
N PRO A 628 -38.42 -7.69 8.90
CA PRO A 628 -39.29 -6.84 9.69
C PRO A 628 -38.58 -6.43 10.99
N GLY A 629 -39.01 -5.31 11.56
CA GLY A 629 -38.56 -4.88 12.87
C GLY A 629 -38.54 -3.38 13.04
N LYS A 630 -37.66 -2.96 13.96
CA LYS A 630 -37.43 -1.57 14.32
C LYS A 630 -36.02 -1.18 13.88
N TYR A 631 -35.92 -0.21 13.00
CA TYR A 631 -34.65 0.33 12.53
C TYR A 631 -34.38 1.67 13.20
N THR A 632 -33.14 1.91 13.60
CA THR A 632 -32.68 3.20 14.17
C THR A 632 -31.43 3.68 13.45
N ILE A 633 -31.21 4.99 13.49
CA ILE A 633 -30.07 5.64 12.84
C ILE A 633 -28.79 5.35 13.63
N LYS A 634 -27.77 4.89 12.91
CA LYS A 634 -26.43 4.55 13.44
C LYS A 634 -25.36 5.52 12.98
N LEU A 635 -25.56 6.12 11.80
CA LEU A 635 -24.75 7.23 11.30
C LEU A 635 -25.66 8.12 10.46
N ASP A 636 -25.67 9.41 10.75
CA ASP A 636 -26.35 10.45 9.98
C ASP A 636 -25.33 11.46 9.51
N SER A 637 -25.13 11.58 8.19
CA SER A 637 -24.22 12.60 7.66
C SER A 637 -24.72 14.03 7.86
N ASP A 638 -26.02 14.23 8.05
CA ASP A 638 -26.64 15.55 8.27
C ASP A 638 -26.51 16.04 9.73
N ASP A 639 -25.92 15.25 10.63
CA ASP A 639 -25.67 15.70 12.00
C ASP A 639 -24.78 16.96 12.01
N VAL A 640 -25.13 17.92 12.88
CA VAL A 640 -24.42 19.19 13.04
C VAL A 640 -22.95 19.01 13.41
N GLN A 641 -22.62 17.93 14.13
CA GLN A 641 -21.24 17.61 14.50
C GLN A 641 -20.38 17.28 13.26
N PHE A 642 -21.00 16.81 12.19
CA PHE A 642 -20.37 16.51 10.90
C PHE A 642 -20.55 17.64 9.89
N GLY A 643 -21.03 18.82 10.31
CA GLY A 643 -21.26 19.95 9.41
C GLY A 643 -22.50 19.79 8.53
N GLY A 644 -23.46 18.97 8.94
CA GLY A 644 -24.80 18.95 8.37
C GLY A 644 -25.74 19.95 9.05
N HIS A 645 -27.03 19.85 8.73
CA HIS A 645 -28.06 20.81 9.13
C HIS A 645 -28.96 20.31 10.28
N GLY A 646 -28.75 19.10 10.79
CA GLY A 646 -29.50 18.52 11.90
C GLY A 646 -30.98 18.32 11.63
N ARG A 647 -31.36 17.99 10.39
CA ARG A 647 -32.77 17.92 9.97
C ARG A 647 -33.40 16.57 10.28
N VAL A 648 -32.58 15.54 10.53
CA VAL A 648 -33.03 14.20 10.90
C VAL A 648 -32.79 14.00 12.40
N SER A 649 -33.78 13.52 13.13
CA SER A 649 -33.62 13.21 14.56
C SER A 649 -33.06 11.80 14.73
N ASN A 650 -31.91 11.67 15.37
CA ASN A 650 -31.25 10.39 15.66
C ASN A 650 -32.09 9.45 16.54
N ASP A 651 -33.05 9.99 17.30
CA ASP A 651 -33.97 9.21 18.15
C ASP A 651 -35.17 8.64 17.36
N THR A 652 -35.26 8.89 16.05
CA THR A 652 -36.36 8.41 15.22
C THR A 652 -36.32 6.88 15.09
N GLU A 653 -37.42 6.24 15.45
CA GLU A 653 -37.62 4.80 15.26
C GLU A 653 -38.42 4.53 13.98
N PHE A 654 -37.86 3.71 13.08
CA PHE A 654 -38.50 3.32 11.83
C PHE A 654 -39.07 1.91 11.95
N PHE A 655 -40.40 1.81 11.99
CA PHE A 655 -41.10 0.52 12.08
C PHE A 655 -41.47 0.03 10.69
N THR A 656 -41.13 -1.24 10.39
CA THR A 656 -41.49 -1.86 9.12
C THR A 656 -42.98 -2.18 9.04
N GLU A 657 -43.60 -1.87 7.91
CA GLU A 657 -44.93 -2.31 7.52
C GLU A 657 -44.83 -3.58 6.66
N PRO A 658 -45.76 -4.56 6.80
CA PRO A 658 -45.84 -5.74 5.91
C PRO A 658 -46.42 -5.34 4.55
N MET A 659 -45.73 -4.46 3.85
CA MET A 659 -46.12 -3.91 2.55
C MET A 659 -45.03 -4.23 1.53
N TYR A 660 -45.39 -5.06 0.55
CA TYR A 660 -44.49 -5.46 -0.53
C TYR A 660 -44.11 -4.27 -1.41
N PHE A 661 -42.82 -4.04 -1.61
CA PHE A 661 -42.30 -2.92 -2.40
C PHE A 661 -40.94 -3.25 -3.00
N LYS A 662 -40.76 -3.03 -4.32
CA LYS A 662 -39.51 -3.26 -5.08
C LYS A 662 -38.80 -4.58 -4.68
N ASP A 663 -39.56 -5.66 -4.72
CA ASP A 663 -39.14 -7.04 -4.44
C ASP A 663 -38.81 -7.41 -2.99
N ARG A 664 -39.21 -6.56 -2.03
CA ARG A 664 -39.06 -6.85 -0.60
C ARG A 664 -40.41 -6.97 0.09
N PRO A 665 -40.53 -7.87 1.10
CA PRO A 665 -41.80 -8.14 1.78
C PRO A 665 -42.24 -7.03 2.74
N HIS A 666 -41.31 -6.19 3.20
CA HIS A 666 -41.58 -5.09 4.12
C HIS A 666 -41.10 -3.76 3.55
N SER A 667 -41.61 -2.66 4.11
CA SER A 667 -41.10 -1.31 3.82
C SER A 667 -41.43 -0.35 4.95
N PHE A 668 -40.74 0.79 5.02
CA PHE A 668 -41.15 1.94 5.83
C PHE A 668 -40.92 3.22 5.05
N LYS A 669 -41.39 4.34 5.60
CA LYS A 669 -41.16 5.68 5.05
C LYS A 669 -40.09 6.42 5.86
N ILE A 670 -39.26 7.19 5.17
CA ILE A 670 -38.21 8.01 5.79
C ILE A 670 -38.21 9.42 5.23
N TYR A 671 -37.82 10.37 6.09
CA TYR A 671 -37.38 11.68 5.66
C TYR A 671 -35.89 11.64 5.31
N ILE A 672 -35.55 11.91 4.05
CA ILE A 672 -34.16 11.94 3.57
C ILE A 672 -33.87 13.30 2.87
N PRO A 673 -33.15 14.23 3.54
CA PRO A 673 -32.82 15.53 2.98
C PRO A 673 -31.90 15.43 1.75
N CYS A 674 -31.85 16.49 0.93
CA CYS A 674 -30.90 16.59 -0.17
C CYS A 674 -29.44 16.51 0.33
N ARG A 675 -28.58 15.82 -0.44
CA ARG A 675 -27.15 15.59 -0.12
C ARG A 675 -26.94 15.04 1.29
N THR A 676 -27.62 13.94 1.62
CA THR A 676 -27.44 13.24 2.90
C THR A 676 -27.30 11.75 2.71
N ALA A 677 -26.63 11.11 3.67
CA ALA A 677 -26.52 9.67 3.80
C ALA A 677 -26.90 9.24 5.22
N LEU A 678 -27.77 8.23 5.31
CA LEU A 678 -28.19 7.61 6.56
C LEU A 678 -27.80 6.14 6.56
N VAL A 679 -27.30 5.67 7.70
CA VAL A 679 -27.01 4.27 7.99
C VAL A 679 -27.92 3.82 9.12
N LEU A 680 -28.74 2.81 8.89
CA LEU A 680 -29.71 2.29 9.85
C LEU A 680 -29.42 0.82 10.14
N ALA A 681 -29.68 0.38 11.38
CA ALA A 681 -29.59 -1.03 11.75
C ALA A 681 -30.88 -1.48 12.43
N ASN A 682 -31.22 -2.76 12.25
CA ASN A 682 -32.38 -3.38 12.89
C ASN A 682 -32.03 -3.75 14.35
N GLU A 683 -32.77 -3.19 15.32
CA GLU A 683 -32.59 -3.44 16.76
C GLU A 683 -32.91 -4.88 17.17
N ASN A 684 -33.67 -5.61 16.35
CA ASN A 684 -34.03 -7.01 16.64
C ASN A 684 -32.92 -7.99 16.22
N ILE A 685 -31.84 -7.49 15.61
CA ILE A 685 -30.69 -8.29 15.21
C ILE A 685 -29.53 -7.88 16.11
N ASP A 686 -28.95 -8.85 16.81
CA ASP A 686 -27.64 -8.67 17.45
C ASP A 686 -26.60 -8.48 16.35
N ASN A 687 -26.40 -7.22 15.96
CA ASN A 687 -25.41 -6.81 14.97
C ASN A 687 -24.02 -6.60 15.58
N CYS A 688 -23.82 -6.97 16.85
CA CYS A 688 -22.49 -7.00 17.47
C CYS A 688 -21.66 -8.06 16.76
N TYR A 689 -20.74 -7.60 15.92
CA TYR A 689 -19.87 -8.43 15.11
C TYR A 689 -18.51 -8.70 15.73
#